data_AF-A7SQU6-F1
#
_entry.id   AF-A7SQU6-F1
#
_cell.length_a   1.000
_cell.length_b   1.000
_cell.length_c   1.000
_cell.angle_alpha   90.00
_cell.angle_beta   90.00
_cell.angle_gamma   90.00
#
_symmetry.space_group_name_H-M   'P 1'
#
loop_
_entity.id
_entity.type
_entity.pdbx_description
1 polymer ?
#
loop_
_entity_poly.entity_id
_entity_poly.type
_entity_poly.pdbx_seq_one_letter_code
_entity_poly.pdbx_strand_id
1 'polypeptide(L)'
;MDKNFLEVSPKSLSRSPHGLAFVTSVDGRGIFSVFGIFQLRKGVQRGVRTIYEFAGALCFVGGKVIDAFLQKDINETQLKTYIQSYIKLASKRVPLARVPAKDVAKLFMTQCFTKQTNSGPFNEDLQEVIEIFKNAGNFASTETEEEFLKSQLGETLKGPKFARLDSRRPEFSSWWIEFSELTHMECPQPDKIKREIVQEKKSKNKEKEDSGQKWRVEVAQRLSVRENYVRFAGIARHMVYWFIYRGGNDKIAATFVVAHCGIFEAHRNGKHLTPENPLLGLFVDKTHLKCDEFGTCFGQTRVPLKLTSSRKTCNLCNTPAEISGRNNLLTCCDDSGNFKLGNELTQAILGNLIYNYNREKLSDEVMLPLEYVLLDALNCFFAHALNSLYWFFKPNGAVVRELVDFLLRSMKQRLCSPLQKLLPVKDVVFKALQQHCATTVPESDLENIANLFAASYDNCLALGEPMLTGPIEGFDAKPEWAFNIALCSRIANSIRQKWKFLSSTDKEKLLSFKREVVTDLVQDTFRKTMAMIVRVRCKEKSMSIKGSSAPFLACQDHRCACHSLSTFQFNFLSNLPTASRAKESHLVYKPSGCGDGEGILTLNSVFYMDDEGDALHEFIRLANEEVWDSIEELCQSFQCERLQFLHYATYRRLVLAFKMKIIQEYGDIQLLPETTILDAAHFRESCGGCGWEENGPERLYLCGGCLGVRYCSSLCQRRHWEEEHRRVCTGEYSDKIKVTEAVVEVN
;
A
#
# COMPACT_ATOMS: atom_id res chain seq x y z
N MET A 1 12.36 -20.04 -24.17
CA MET A 1 12.61 -19.23 -22.96
C MET A 1 13.91 -19.72 -22.36
N ASP A 2 14.97 -18.92 -22.43
CA ASP A 2 16.30 -19.34 -21.94
C ASP A 2 16.30 -19.48 -20.41
N LYS A 3 16.49 -20.71 -19.94
CA LYS A 3 16.63 -21.06 -18.51
C LYS A 3 17.88 -20.46 -17.85
N ASN A 4 18.77 -19.81 -18.60
CA ASN A 4 20.10 -19.39 -18.16
C ASN A 4 20.21 -17.93 -17.67
N PHE A 5 19.14 -17.14 -17.73
CA PHE A 5 19.24 -15.68 -17.49
C PHE A 5 19.31 -15.25 -16.01
N LEU A 6 18.99 -16.14 -15.05
CA LEU A 6 18.70 -15.76 -13.66
C LEU A 6 19.63 -16.35 -12.59
N GLU A 7 20.61 -17.17 -12.94
CA GLU A 7 21.58 -17.65 -11.94
C GLU A 7 22.69 -16.62 -11.71
N VAL A 8 22.42 -15.68 -10.80
CA VAL A 8 23.48 -14.93 -10.14
C VAL A 8 24.18 -15.89 -9.19
N SER A 9 25.36 -16.36 -9.59
CA SER A 9 26.23 -17.21 -8.77
C SER A 9 27.44 -16.43 -8.24
N PRO A 10 28.12 -16.92 -7.20
CA PRO A 10 29.38 -16.36 -6.71
C PRO A 10 30.43 -16.18 -7.82
N LYS A 11 30.49 -17.12 -8.77
CA LYS A 11 31.37 -17.05 -9.96
C LYS A 11 31.01 -15.90 -10.90
N SER A 12 29.74 -15.54 -10.92
CA SER A 12 29.21 -14.48 -11.76
C SER A 12 29.43 -13.10 -11.14
N LEU A 13 29.43 -13.03 -9.80
CA LEU A 13 29.80 -11.83 -9.03
C LEU A 13 31.32 -11.61 -9.01
N SER A 14 32.12 -12.68 -8.93
CA SER A 14 33.59 -12.57 -8.96
C SER A 14 34.15 -12.04 -10.28
N ARG A 15 33.42 -12.22 -11.39
CA ARG A 15 33.74 -11.64 -12.70
C ARG A 15 33.41 -10.16 -12.81
N SER A 16 32.68 -9.60 -11.85
CA SER A 16 32.24 -8.21 -11.82
C SER A 16 32.65 -7.58 -10.49
N PRO A 17 33.96 -7.31 -10.29
CA PRO A 17 34.52 -6.90 -8.99
C PRO A 17 33.97 -5.56 -8.47
N HIS A 18 33.42 -4.73 -9.35
CA HIS A 18 32.81 -3.43 -9.01
C HIS A 18 31.28 -3.48 -9.03
N GLY A 19 30.69 -4.68 -8.98
CA GLY A 19 29.26 -4.90 -8.96
C GLY A 19 28.68 -5.38 -10.29
N LEU A 20 27.53 -6.03 -10.18
CA LEU A 20 26.74 -6.57 -11.28
C LEU A 20 25.39 -5.85 -11.33
N ALA A 21 24.91 -5.50 -12.52
CA ALA A 21 23.62 -4.84 -12.68
C ALA A 21 22.74 -5.52 -13.73
N PHE A 22 21.44 -5.21 -13.65
CA PHE A 22 20.41 -5.64 -14.57
C PHE A 22 19.60 -4.42 -15.01
N VAL A 23 19.40 -4.27 -16.31
CA VAL A 23 18.70 -3.13 -16.89
C VAL A 23 17.51 -3.62 -17.72
N THR A 24 16.33 -3.04 -17.50
CA THR A 24 15.14 -3.39 -18.28
C THR A 24 15.21 -2.80 -19.69
N SER A 25 14.43 -3.35 -20.62
CA SER A 25 14.02 -2.54 -21.78
C SER A 25 13.27 -1.29 -21.29
N VAL A 26 13.24 -0.27 -22.11
CA VAL A 26 12.51 0.98 -21.81
C VAL A 26 11.04 0.85 -22.20
N ASP A 27 10.15 1.50 -21.46
CA ASP A 27 8.73 1.58 -21.81
C ASP A 27 8.41 2.76 -22.74
N GLY A 28 7.14 2.91 -23.13
CA GLY A 28 6.74 3.97 -24.05
C GLY A 28 6.81 5.39 -23.49
N ARG A 29 6.89 5.53 -22.16
CA ARG A 29 7.10 6.83 -21.49
C ARG A 29 8.59 7.17 -21.41
N GLY A 30 9.48 6.26 -21.79
CA GLY A 30 10.91 6.44 -21.63
C GLY A 30 11.40 6.06 -20.23
N ILE A 31 10.65 5.24 -19.50
CA ILE A 31 11.01 4.78 -18.15
C ILE A 31 11.68 3.42 -18.24
N PHE A 32 12.77 3.25 -17.49
CA PHE A 32 13.49 1.99 -17.35
C PHE A 32 13.91 1.77 -15.89
N SER A 33 14.14 0.52 -15.53
CA SER A 33 14.61 0.15 -14.19
C SER A 33 16.02 -0.43 -14.25
N VAL A 34 16.79 -0.14 -13.21
CA VAL A 34 18.12 -0.67 -12.96
C VAL A 34 18.14 -1.34 -11.60
N PHE A 35 18.70 -2.55 -11.54
CA PHE A 35 18.96 -3.27 -10.29
C PHE A 35 20.44 -3.60 -10.21
N GLY A 36 21.14 -3.10 -9.19
CA GLY A 36 22.57 -3.30 -8.95
C GLY A 36 22.84 -4.13 -7.72
N ILE A 37 23.87 -4.96 -7.78
CA ILE A 37 24.39 -5.78 -6.70
C ILE A 37 25.85 -5.40 -6.53
N PHE A 38 26.20 -4.86 -5.37
CA PHE A 38 27.53 -4.36 -5.05
C PHE A 38 28.11 -5.15 -3.89
N GLN A 39 29.38 -5.54 -4.01
CA GLN A 39 30.06 -6.30 -2.96
C GLN A 39 30.85 -5.34 -2.08
N LEU A 40 30.48 -5.23 -0.80
CA LEU A 40 31.15 -4.34 0.16
C LEU A 40 32.38 -4.98 0.82
N ARG A 41 32.26 -6.24 1.25
CA ARG A 41 33.35 -6.96 1.94
C ARG A 41 33.45 -8.38 1.43
N LYS A 42 34.67 -8.80 1.09
CA LYS A 42 34.98 -10.18 0.71
C LYS A 42 35.32 -10.97 1.97
N GLY A 43 34.58 -12.05 2.25
CA GLY A 43 34.94 -12.99 3.30
C GLY A 43 36.20 -13.77 2.91
N VAL A 44 37.38 -13.24 3.21
CA VAL A 44 38.66 -13.90 2.88
C VAL A 44 39.09 -14.89 3.97
N GLN A 45 38.59 -14.74 5.20
CA GLN A 45 38.92 -15.61 6.35
C GLN A 45 37.75 -16.53 6.71
N ARG A 46 38.06 -17.74 7.24
CA ARG A 46 37.06 -18.68 7.77
C ARG A 46 36.22 -17.98 8.86
N GLY A 47 34.91 -17.86 8.60
CA GLY A 47 33.94 -17.25 9.53
C GLY A 47 33.47 -15.83 9.15
N VAL A 48 34.14 -15.13 8.22
CA VAL A 48 33.72 -13.80 7.76
C VAL A 48 32.74 -13.94 6.60
N ARG A 49 31.50 -13.47 6.78
CA ARG A 49 30.47 -13.50 5.73
C ARG A 49 30.72 -12.40 4.70
N THR A 50 30.54 -12.72 3.42
CA THR A 50 30.50 -11.71 2.34
C THR A 50 29.21 -10.90 2.47
N ILE A 51 29.33 -9.58 2.39
CA ILE A 51 28.22 -8.63 2.53
C ILE A 51 28.03 -7.87 1.22
N TYR A 52 26.77 -7.70 0.84
CA TYR A 52 26.34 -7.05 -0.39
C TYR A 52 25.38 -5.89 -0.11
N GLU A 53 25.32 -4.97 -1.06
CA GLU A 53 24.25 -3.98 -1.20
C GLU A 53 23.43 -4.31 -2.43
N PHE A 54 22.11 -4.17 -2.31
CA PHE A 54 21.18 -4.27 -3.42
C PHE A 54 20.51 -2.92 -3.62
N ALA A 55 20.81 -2.29 -4.76
CA ALA A 55 20.32 -0.97 -5.12
C ALA A 55 19.36 -1.07 -6.31
N GLY A 56 18.22 -0.41 -6.23
CA GLY A 56 17.30 -0.26 -7.35
C GLY A 56 17.06 1.20 -7.70
N ALA A 57 16.95 1.49 -8.98
CA ALA A 57 16.62 2.81 -9.49
C ALA A 57 15.58 2.70 -10.61
N LEU A 58 14.60 3.60 -10.57
CA LEU A 58 13.66 3.85 -11.65
C LEU A 58 14.06 5.16 -12.34
N CYS A 59 14.33 5.10 -13.64
CA CYS A 59 14.96 6.19 -14.37
C CYS A 59 14.13 6.58 -15.59
N PHE A 60 14.18 7.86 -15.95
CA PHE A 60 13.71 8.40 -17.21
C PHE A 60 14.89 8.63 -18.15
N VAL A 61 14.80 8.17 -19.40
CA VAL A 61 15.86 8.30 -20.42
C VAL A 61 16.27 9.74 -20.71
N GLY A 62 15.40 10.72 -20.42
CA GLY A 62 15.74 12.14 -20.53
C GLY A 62 16.65 12.66 -19.42
N GLY A 63 17.08 11.80 -18.50
CA GLY A 63 18.04 12.12 -17.45
C GLY A 63 17.38 12.52 -16.13
N LYS A 64 16.49 11.71 -15.59
CA LYS A 64 15.92 11.91 -14.24
C LYS A 64 15.82 10.58 -13.51
N VAL A 65 16.22 10.52 -12.25
CA VAL A 65 15.91 9.37 -11.39
C VAL A 65 14.56 9.65 -10.74
N ILE A 66 13.57 8.83 -11.07
CA ILE A 66 12.18 8.99 -10.65
C ILE A 66 12.01 8.50 -9.21
N ASP A 67 12.60 7.34 -8.91
CA ASP A 67 12.52 6.67 -7.61
C ASP A 67 13.75 5.77 -7.42
N ALA A 68 14.07 5.43 -6.18
CA ALA A 68 15.17 4.55 -5.83
C ALA A 68 14.89 3.84 -4.51
N PHE A 69 15.50 2.68 -4.34
CA PHE A 69 15.50 1.95 -3.08
C PHE A 69 16.87 1.33 -2.85
N LEU A 70 17.25 1.22 -1.59
CA LEU A 70 18.51 0.61 -1.20
C LEU A 70 18.30 -0.37 -0.05
N GLN A 71 18.91 -1.53 -0.18
CA GLN A 71 19.03 -2.48 0.91
C GLN A 71 20.52 -2.73 1.20
N LYS A 72 20.93 -2.46 2.43
CA LYS A 72 22.30 -2.62 2.93
C LYS A 72 22.46 -3.92 3.72
N ASP A 73 23.72 -4.29 3.94
CA ASP A 73 24.16 -5.38 4.81
C ASP A 73 23.56 -6.76 4.50
N ILE A 74 23.37 -7.03 3.21
CA ILE A 74 22.71 -8.25 2.73
C ILE A 74 23.71 -9.40 2.66
N ASN A 75 23.35 -10.55 3.23
CA ASN A 75 24.12 -11.79 3.05
C ASN A 75 23.72 -12.55 1.78
N GLU A 76 24.48 -13.59 1.41
CA GLU A 76 24.24 -14.35 0.17
C GLU A 76 22.83 -15.00 0.10
N THR A 77 22.31 -15.49 1.22
CA THR A 77 20.96 -16.09 1.30
C THR A 77 19.89 -15.04 1.03
N GLN A 78 19.95 -13.89 1.70
CA GLN A 78 19.02 -12.78 1.50
C GLN A 78 19.11 -12.22 0.08
N LEU A 79 20.33 -12.07 -0.45
CA LEU A 79 20.55 -11.60 -1.82
C LEU A 79 19.87 -12.51 -2.85
N LYS A 80 19.96 -13.83 -2.65
CA LYS A 80 19.25 -14.81 -3.50
C LYS A 80 17.74 -14.59 -3.46
N THR A 81 17.16 -14.35 -2.28
CA THR A 81 15.73 -14.05 -2.13
C THR A 81 15.34 -12.74 -2.83
N TYR A 82 16.14 -11.68 -2.69
CA TYR A 82 15.91 -10.41 -3.39
C TYR A 82 15.97 -10.58 -4.90
N ILE A 83 16.99 -11.27 -5.42
CA ILE A 83 17.14 -11.56 -6.85
C ILE A 83 15.95 -12.37 -7.37
N GLN A 84 15.58 -13.42 -6.65
CA GLN A 84 14.46 -14.29 -7.02
C GLN A 84 13.11 -13.56 -6.96
N SER A 85 12.93 -12.59 -6.08
CA SER A 85 11.70 -11.82 -6.00
C SER A 85 11.66 -10.75 -7.07
N TYR A 86 12.63 -9.83 -7.08
CA TYR A 86 12.61 -8.64 -7.93
C TYR A 86 12.94 -8.95 -9.39
N ILE A 87 14.00 -9.72 -9.66
CA ILE A 87 14.44 -9.98 -11.04
C ILE A 87 13.53 -11.01 -11.73
N LYS A 88 13.00 -12.00 -11.00
CA LYS A 88 12.02 -12.95 -11.56
C LYS A 88 10.67 -12.30 -11.84
N LEU A 89 10.20 -11.41 -10.95
CA LEU A 89 8.97 -10.63 -11.19
C LEU A 89 9.15 -9.70 -12.39
N ALA A 90 10.27 -8.98 -12.46
CA ALA A 90 10.59 -8.09 -13.57
C ALA A 90 10.71 -8.88 -14.89
N SER A 91 11.50 -9.95 -14.95
CA SER A 91 11.68 -10.76 -16.18
C SER A 91 10.41 -11.40 -16.74
N LYS A 92 9.41 -11.67 -15.88
CA LYS A 92 8.08 -12.13 -16.32
C LYS A 92 7.26 -11.02 -17.00
N ARG A 93 7.54 -9.76 -16.70
CA ARG A 93 6.78 -8.60 -17.18
C ARG A 93 7.51 -7.81 -18.27
N VAL A 94 8.83 -7.65 -18.14
CA VAL A 94 9.69 -6.82 -18.99
C VAL A 94 11.03 -7.53 -19.20
N PRO A 95 11.55 -7.61 -20.44
CA PRO A 95 12.87 -8.18 -20.71
C PRO A 95 14.00 -7.43 -20.00
N LEU A 96 15.00 -8.17 -19.50
CA LEU A 96 16.17 -7.65 -18.79
C LEU A 96 17.47 -7.99 -19.54
N ALA A 97 18.44 -7.09 -19.48
CA ALA A 97 19.81 -7.31 -19.90
C ALA A 97 20.73 -7.31 -18.68
N ARG A 98 21.68 -8.25 -18.63
CA ARG A 98 22.72 -8.33 -17.60
C ARG A 98 23.90 -7.46 -18.04
N VAL A 99 24.32 -6.52 -17.19
CA VAL A 99 25.32 -5.50 -17.54
C VAL A 99 26.29 -5.31 -16.35
N PRO A 100 27.61 -5.13 -16.57
CA PRO A 100 28.52 -4.72 -15.50
C PRO A 100 28.08 -3.38 -14.88
N ALA A 101 28.11 -3.25 -13.56
CA ALA A 101 27.60 -2.04 -12.89
C ALA A 101 28.33 -0.76 -13.32
N LYS A 102 29.65 -0.87 -13.59
CA LYS A 102 30.47 0.22 -14.14
C LYS A 102 29.94 0.76 -15.47
N ASP A 103 29.46 -0.12 -16.35
CA ASP A 103 28.98 0.25 -17.67
C ASP A 103 27.55 0.79 -17.58
N VAL A 104 26.73 0.28 -16.64
CA VAL A 104 25.42 0.86 -16.33
C VAL A 104 25.55 2.31 -15.88
N ALA A 105 26.46 2.58 -14.95
CA ALA A 105 26.71 3.93 -14.48
C ALA A 105 27.14 4.88 -15.62
N LYS A 106 28.09 4.45 -16.46
CA LYS A 106 28.66 5.24 -17.56
C LYS A 106 27.70 5.43 -18.75
N LEU A 107 27.01 4.37 -19.18
CA LEU A 107 26.22 4.38 -20.42
C LEU A 107 24.74 4.68 -20.19
N PHE A 108 24.13 4.17 -19.13
CA PHE A 108 22.68 4.27 -18.91
C PHE A 108 22.32 5.39 -17.92
N MET A 109 23.09 5.58 -16.85
CA MET A 109 22.69 6.45 -15.74
C MET A 109 23.42 7.80 -15.69
N THR A 110 24.52 7.99 -16.43
CA THR A 110 25.31 9.24 -16.37
C THR A 110 24.46 10.49 -16.60
N GLN A 111 23.59 10.48 -17.62
CA GLN A 111 22.70 11.62 -17.87
C GLN A 111 21.65 11.83 -16.77
N CYS A 112 21.22 10.76 -16.10
CA CYS A 112 20.32 10.85 -14.95
C CYS A 112 21.01 11.54 -13.77
N PHE A 113 22.29 11.23 -13.53
CA PHE A 113 23.05 11.84 -12.45
C PHE A 113 23.30 13.34 -12.65
N THR A 114 23.63 13.78 -13.87
CA THR A 114 23.98 15.18 -14.16
C THR A 114 22.80 16.13 -14.03
N LYS A 115 21.59 15.68 -14.33
CA LYS A 115 20.37 16.51 -14.27
C LYS A 115 19.70 16.46 -12.89
N GLN A 116 19.80 15.34 -12.17
CA GLN A 116 19.18 15.17 -10.85
C GLN A 116 19.76 16.10 -9.77
N THR A 117 21.03 16.51 -9.89
CA THR A 117 21.68 17.43 -8.93
C THR A 117 21.04 18.82 -8.88
N ASN A 118 20.14 19.15 -9.81
CA ASN A 118 19.50 20.46 -9.93
C ASN A 118 18.02 20.48 -9.53
N SER A 119 17.45 19.36 -9.05
CA SER A 119 16.00 19.20 -8.90
C SER A 119 15.57 18.69 -7.51
N GLY A 120 15.21 19.63 -6.63
CA GLY A 120 14.32 19.42 -5.46
C GLY A 120 14.83 18.52 -4.32
N PRO A 121 14.06 18.40 -3.21
CA PRO A 121 14.44 17.63 -2.04
C PRO A 121 14.52 16.12 -2.34
N PHE A 122 15.37 15.43 -1.58
CA PHE A 122 15.78 14.05 -1.80
C PHE A 122 15.15 13.09 -0.78
N ASN A 123 14.87 11.86 -1.20
CA ASN A 123 14.85 10.72 -0.28
C ASN A 123 16.31 10.29 0.00
N GLU A 124 16.66 9.93 1.24
CA GLU A 124 18.01 9.49 1.63
C GLU A 124 18.51 8.33 0.75
N ASP A 125 17.64 7.33 0.50
CA ASP A 125 17.94 6.18 -0.38
C ASP A 125 18.38 6.62 -1.78
N LEU A 126 17.76 7.68 -2.33
CA LEU A 126 18.06 8.15 -3.68
C LEU A 126 19.48 8.71 -3.78
N GLN A 127 19.93 9.47 -2.79
CA GLN A 127 21.28 10.03 -2.79
C GLN A 127 22.32 8.92 -2.74
N GLU A 128 22.11 7.95 -1.85
CA GLU A 128 23.03 6.84 -1.67
C GLU A 128 23.09 5.92 -2.89
N VAL A 129 21.95 5.59 -3.49
CA VAL A 129 21.91 4.80 -4.74
C VAL A 129 22.69 5.51 -5.86
N ILE A 130 22.51 6.83 -6.01
CA ILE A 130 23.26 7.62 -6.99
C ILE A 130 24.76 7.53 -6.72
N GLU A 131 25.19 7.65 -5.46
CA GLU A 131 26.60 7.58 -5.09
C GLU A 131 27.21 6.20 -5.35
N ILE A 132 26.51 5.12 -4.98
CA ILE A 132 26.95 3.74 -5.22
C ILE A 132 27.21 3.48 -6.71
N PHE A 133 26.28 3.86 -7.58
CA PHE A 133 26.46 3.70 -9.02
C PHE A 133 27.57 4.62 -9.58
N LYS A 134 27.67 5.87 -9.12
CA LYS A 134 28.78 6.78 -9.52
C LYS A 134 30.13 6.16 -9.17
N ASN A 135 30.27 5.60 -7.98
CA ASN A 135 31.50 4.95 -7.53
C ASN A 135 31.88 3.76 -8.42
N ALA A 136 30.90 2.94 -8.82
CA ALA A 136 31.13 1.85 -9.77
C ALA A 136 31.55 2.37 -11.16
N GLY A 137 30.98 3.50 -11.61
CA GLY A 137 31.29 4.14 -12.88
C GLY A 137 32.75 4.61 -13.03
N ASN A 138 33.42 4.92 -11.92
CA ASN A 138 34.85 5.29 -11.92
C ASN A 138 35.79 4.19 -12.45
N PHE A 139 35.30 2.94 -12.51
CA PHE A 139 36.06 1.80 -13.01
C PHE A 139 35.73 1.42 -14.47
N ALA A 140 34.91 2.21 -15.16
CA ALA A 140 34.60 2.00 -16.57
C ALA A 140 35.84 2.23 -17.44
N SER A 141 36.10 1.31 -18.39
CA SER A 141 37.30 1.32 -19.22
C SER A 141 37.17 2.16 -20.49
N THR A 142 35.96 2.59 -20.85
CA THR A 142 35.72 3.42 -22.03
C THR A 142 35.77 4.90 -21.68
N GLU A 143 36.58 5.67 -22.43
CA GLU A 143 36.70 7.11 -22.22
C GLU A 143 35.43 7.80 -22.71
N THR A 144 34.91 7.39 -23.89
CA THR A 144 33.70 7.96 -24.50
C THR A 144 32.67 6.92 -24.96
N GLU A 145 31.41 7.37 -25.10
CA GLU A 145 30.32 6.58 -25.67
C GLU A 145 30.59 6.18 -27.13
N GLU A 146 31.17 7.10 -27.92
CA GLU A 146 31.45 6.86 -29.33
C GLU A 146 32.47 5.73 -29.51
N GLU A 147 33.51 5.70 -28.69
CA GLU A 147 34.48 4.60 -28.66
C GLU A 147 33.80 3.26 -28.33
N PHE A 148 32.91 3.26 -27.34
CA PHE A 148 32.15 2.05 -26.99
C PHE A 148 31.35 1.54 -28.20
N LEU A 149 30.56 2.41 -28.84
CA LEU A 149 29.75 2.03 -29.99
C LEU A 149 30.59 1.57 -31.19
N LYS A 150 31.72 2.24 -31.47
CA LYS A 150 32.66 1.83 -32.52
C LYS A 150 33.27 0.46 -32.23
N SER A 151 33.63 0.18 -30.97
CA SER A 151 34.20 -1.12 -30.59
C SER A 151 33.20 -2.28 -30.75
N GLN A 152 31.91 -2.03 -30.54
CA GLN A 152 30.88 -3.06 -30.58
C GLN A 152 30.24 -3.24 -31.96
N LEU A 153 30.09 -2.14 -32.72
CA LEU A 153 29.35 -2.13 -34.00
C LEU A 153 30.24 -1.86 -35.22
N GLY A 154 31.52 -1.52 -35.03
CA GLY A 154 32.48 -1.22 -36.10
C GLY A 154 32.55 0.27 -36.50
N GLU A 155 33.59 0.61 -37.28
CA GLU A 155 33.91 2.01 -37.67
C GLU A 155 32.95 2.64 -38.68
N THR A 156 32.33 1.82 -39.54
CA THR A 156 31.39 2.29 -40.55
C THR A 156 29.98 1.80 -40.22
N LEU A 157 29.16 2.69 -39.66
CA LEU A 157 27.70 2.55 -39.65
C LEU A 157 27.10 2.64 -41.08
N LYS A 158 27.86 2.32 -42.14
CA LYS A 158 27.49 2.50 -43.55
C LYS A 158 26.88 1.22 -44.15
N GLY A 159 25.55 1.12 -44.07
CA GLY A 159 24.61 0.50 -45.04
C GLY A 159 24.61 -1.03 -45.24
N PRO A 160 23.62 -1.57 -45.99
CA PRO A 160 22.20 -1.71 -45.69
C PRO A 160 21.95 -3.05 -44.95
N LYS A 161 22.15 -3.09 -43.63
CA LYS A 161 21.79 -4.26 -42.79
C LYS A 161 20.82 -3.85 -41.68
N PHE A 162 19.91 -2.93 -41.96
CA PHE A 162 18.89 -2.52 -41.01
C PHE A 162 17.87 -3.63 -40.82
N ALA A 163 17.48 -3.87 -39.58
CA ALA A 163 16.42 -4.81 -39.26
C ALA A 163 15.10 -4.05 -39.22
N ARG A 164 14.06 -4.62 -39.84
CA ARG A 164 12.69 -4.17 -39.57
C ARG A 164 12.38 -4.45 -38.09
N LEU A 165 11.95 -3.42 -37.37
CA LEU A 165 11.52 -3.60 -35.98
C LEU A 165 10.16 -4.31 -35.97
N ASP A 166 10.13 -5.54 -35.46
CA ASP A 166 8.89 -6.34 -35.37
C ASP A 166 8.10 -5.95 -34.11
N SER A 167 6.92 -5.40 -34.31
CA SER A 167 6.01 -4.97 -33.24
C SER A 167 5.57 -6.12 -32.31
N ARG A 168 5.70 -7.38 -32.70
CA ARG A 168 5.34 -8.53 -31.86
C ARG A 168 6.40 -8.88 -30.82
N ARG A 169 7.59 -8.28 -30.88
CA ARG A 169 8.67 -8.58 -29.92
C ARG A 169 8.27 -8.10 -28.52
N PRO A 170 8.54 -8.92 -27.47
CA PRO A 170 8.10 -8.63 -26.10
C PRO A 170 8.74 -7.38 -25.52
N GLU A 171 9.99 -7.05 -25.88
CA GLU A 171 10.67 -5.82 -25.43
C GLU A 171 9.99 -4.53 -25.89
N PHE A 172 9.17 -4.58 -26.95
CA PHE A 172 8.45 -3.42 -27.43
C PHE A 172 7.00 -3.40 -26.92
N SER A 173 6.56 -4.36 -26.11
CA SER A 173 5.15 -4.56 -25.76
C SER A 173 4.47 -3.31 -25.15
N SER A 174 5.24 -2.47 -24.47
CA SER A 174 4.82 -1.20 -23.87
C SER A 174 5.10 0.05 -24.74
N TRP A 175 5.57 -0.12 -25.98
CA TRP A 175 5.93 0.99 -26.88
C TRP A 175 4.72 1.51 -27.65
N TRP A 176 3.87 2.19 -26.91
CA TRP A 176 2.69 2.88 -27.42
C TRP A 176 2.46 4.13 -26.58
N ILE A 177 1.77 5.12 -27.17
CA ILE A 177 1.52 6.42 -26.57
C ILE A 177 0.27 6.34 -25.71
N GLU A 178 0.39 6.72 -24.44
CA GLU A 178 -0.73 6.66 -23.51
C GLU A 178 -1.85 7.63 -23.93
N PHE A 179 -3.10 7.27 -23.62
CA PHE A 179 -4.25 8.10 -23.96
C PHE A 179 -4.20 9.50 -23.33
N SER A 180 -3.67 9.61 -22.10
CA SER A 180 -3.46 10.91 -21.43
C SER A 180 -2.49 11.81 -22.20
N GLU A 181 -1.48 11.24 -22.85
CA GLU A 181 -0.57 11.98 -23.72
C GLU A 181 -1.24 12.38 -25.03
N LEU A 182 -1.97 11.46 -25.69
CA LEU A 182 -2.72 11.80 -26.90
C LEU A 182 -3.70 12.95 -26.63
N THR A 183 -4.37 12.94 -25.49
CA THR A 183 -5.31 14.00 -25.08
C THR A 183 -4.57 15.30 -24.78
N HIS A 184 -3.49 15.25 -24.01
CA HIS A 184 -2.68 16.43 -23.67
C HIS A 184 -2.10 17.12 -24.91
N MET A 185 -1.71 16.33 -25.91
CA MET A 185 -1.16 16.81 -27.19
C MET A 185 -2.25 17.09 -28.23
N GLU A 186 -3.52 16.98 -27.85
CA GLU A 186 -4.70 17.15 -28.70
C GLU A 186 -4.68 16.29 -29.97
N CYS A 187 -4.05 15.12 -29.92
CA CYS A 187 -3.94 14.21 -31.07
C CYS A 187 -5.31 13.74 -31.56
N PRO A 188 -5.51 13.61 -32.89
CA PRO A 188 -6.73 13.04 -33.44
C PRO A 188 -6.92 11.58 -33.00
N GLN A 189 -8.17 11.15 -32.85
CA GLN A 189 -8.48 9.74 -32.59
C GLN A 189 -8.14 8.87 -33.81
N PRO A 190 -7.52 7.70 -33.63
CA PRO A 190 -7.23 6.80 -34.74
C PRO A 190 -8.51 6.22 -35.33
N ASP A 191 -8.54 6.07 -36.66
CA ASP A 191 -9.60 5.34 -37.37
C ASP A 191 -9.65 3.88 -36.91
N LYS A 192 -10.85 3.32 -36.73
CA LYS A 192 -11.03 1.88 -36.42
C LYS A 192 -10.46 1.00 -37.53
N ILE A 193 -9.64 0.02 -37.17
CA ILE A 193 -9.10 -0.97 -38.11
C ILE A 193 -10.20 -1.98 -38.41
N LYS A 194 -10.92 -1.81 -39.52
CA LYS A 194 -11.86 -2.83 -39.99
C LYS A 194 -11.07 -4.10 -40.36
N ARG A 195 -11.10 -5.11 -39.48
CA ARG A 195 -10.62 -6.48 -39.76
C ARG A 195 -11.57 -7.14 -40.78
N GLU A 196 -11.48 -6.74 -42.03
CA GLU A 196 -12.17 -7.44 -43.11
C GLU A 196 -11.49 -8.81 -43.30
N ILE A 197 -12.29 -9.88 -43.13
CA ILE A 197 -11.96 -11.23 -43.56
C ILE A 197 -11.49 -11.14 -45.01
N VAL A 198 -10.32 -11.70 -45.28
CA VAL A 198 -9.69 -11.73 -46.60
C VAL A 198 -10.66 -12.38 -47.59
N GLN A 199 -11.37 -11.56 -48.37
CA GLN A 199 -11.70 -11.81 -49.77
C GLN A 199 -12.28 -10.51 -50.38
N GLU A 200 -11.57 -10.03 -51.39
CA GLU A 200 -12.02 -9.07 -52.42
C GLU A 200 -12.35 -7.62 -52.01
N LYS A 201 -11.38 -6.71 -52.20
CA LYS A 201 -11.50 -5.53 -53.09
C LYS A 201 -10.25 -4.64 -53.01
N LYS A 202 -9.40 -4.71 -54.05
CA LYS A 202 -8.15 -3.93 -54.21
C LYS A 202 -8.33 -2.40 -54.31
N SER A 203 -9.56 -1.90 -54.46
CA SER A 203 -9.84 -0.46 -54.62
C SER A 203 -10.15 0.29 -53.32
N LYS A 204 -10.65 -0.38 -52.27
CA LYS A 204 -10.90 0.25 -50.95
C LYS A 204 -9.69 0.25 -50.00
N ASN A 205 -8.63 -0.49 -50.36
CA ASN A 205 -7.39 -0.51 -49.57
C ASN A 205 -6.60 0.80 -49.71
N LYS A 206 -6.67 1.48 -50.86
CA LYS A 206 -5.86 2.68 -51.11
C LYS A 206 -6.26 3.88 -50.25
N GLU A 207 -7.57 4.13 -50.09
CA GLU A 207 -8.08 5.21 -49.23
C GLU A 207 -7.89 4.94 -47.72
N LYS A 208 -8.00 3.68 -47.28
CA LYS A 208 -7.75 3.28 -45.88
C LYS A 208 -6.25 3.31 -45.53
N GLU A 209 -5.40 2.93 -46.48
CA GLU A 209 -3.95 3.04 -46.36
C GLU A 209 -3.51 4.52 -46.31
N ASP A 210 -4.20 5.39 -47.05
CA ASP A 210 -3.99 6.84 -47.05
C ASP A 210 -4.49 7.53 -45.76
N SER A 211 -5.65 7.16 -45.21
CA SER A 211 -6.16 7.73 -43.96
C SER A 211 -5.31 7.34 -42.74
N GLY A 212 -4.89 6.07 -42.66
CA GLY A 212 -3.96 5.59 -41.64
C GLY A 212 -2.59 6.27 -41.75
N GLN A 213 -2.10 6.49 -42.97
CA GLN A 213 -0.85 7.22 -43.19
C GLN A 213 -0.96 8.70 -42.78
N LYS A 214 -2.08 9.36 -43.09
CA LYS A 214 -2.35 10.74 -42.67
C LYS A 214 -2.39 10.89 -41.15
N TRP A 215 -3.11 9.99 -40.45
CA TRP A 215 -3.16 9.99 -38.98
C TRP A 215 -1.76 9.81 -38.37
N ARG A 216 -0.94 8.90 -38.91
CA ARG A 216 0.42 8.67 -38.42
C ARG A 216 1.29 9.92 -38.50
N VAL A 217 1.22 10.61 -39.64
CA VAL A 217 1.98 11.85 -39.86
C VAL A 217 1.50 12.94 -38.91
N GLU A 218 0.19 13.15 -38.76
CA GLU A 218 -0.36 14.18 -37.87
C GLU A 218 0.02 13.92 -36.41
N VAL A 219 -0.12 12.69 -35.92
CA VAL A 219 0.28 12.34 -34.53
C VAL A 219 1.78 12.54 -34.33
N ALA A 220 2.63 12.11 -35.26
CA ALA A 220 4.08 12.34 -35.16
C ALA A 220 4.42 13.85 -35.12
N GLN A 221 3.72 14.66 -35.91
CA GLN A 221 3.87 16.11 -35.89
C GLN A 221 3.45 16.71 -34.53
N ARG A 222 2.28 16.33 -33.99
CA ARG A 222 1.83 16.81 -32.67
C ARG A 222 2.81 16.43 -31.55
N LEU A 223 3.41 15.25 -31.63
CA LEU A 223 4.42 14.80 -30.68
C LEU A 223 5.77 15.55 -30.78
N SER A 224 5.94 16.47 -31.74
CA SER A 224 7.19 17.21 -31.97
C SER A 224 7.42 18.34 -30.95
N VAL A 225 7.35 18.02 -29.67
CA VAL A 225 7.70 18.92 -28.55
C VAL A 225 9.05 18.55 -27.95
N ARG A 226 9.70 19.52 -27.31
CA ARG A 226 11.07 19.40 -26.78
C ARG A 226 11.26 18.15 -25.91
N GLU A 227 10.30 17.88 -25.05
CA GLU A 227 10.27 16.75 -24.12
C GLU A 227 10.30 15.42 -24.86
N ASN A 228 9.58 15.34 -25.98
CA ASN A 228 9.47 14.14 -26.80
C ASN A 228 10.70 13.90 -27.68
N TYR A 229 11.38 14.94 -28.16
CA TYR A 229 12.69 14.76 -28.80
C TYR A 229 13.69 14.12 -27.82
N VAL A 230 13.75 14.63 -26.59
CA VAL A 230 14.61 14.08 -25.53
C VAL A 230 14.20 12.64 -25.19
N ARG A 231 12.90 12.38 -25.02
CA ARG A 231 12.38 11.05 -24.73
C ARG A 231 12.72 10.05 -25.84
N PHE A 232 12.34 10.32 -27.08
CA PHE A 232 12.48 9.35 -28.17
C PHE A 232 13.95 9.12 -28.55
N ALA A 233 14.79 10.17 -28.53
CA ALA A 233 16.23 10.01 -28.68
C ALA A 233 16.80 9.16 -27.53
N GLY A 234 16.41 9.44 -26.29
CA GLY A 234 16.82 8.67 -25.12
C GLY A 234 16.39 7.19 -25.18
N ILE A 235 15.17 6.91 -25.62
CA ILE A 235 14.66 5.55 -25.86
C ILE A 235 15.52 4.84 -26.90
N ALA A 236 15.79 5.48 -28.04
CA ALA A 236 16.62 4.90 -29.09
C ALA A 236 18.00 4.54 -28.53
N ARG A 237 18.66 5.49 -27.87
CA ARG A 237 19.99 5.33 -27.28
C ARG A 237 20.03 4.23 -26.21
N HIS A 238 19.07 4.20 -25.29
CA HIS A 238 18.94 3.14 -24.28
C HIS A 238 18.87 1.76 -24.93
N MET A 239 18.08 1.63 -25.99
CA MET A 239 17.92 0.36 -26.69
C MET A 239 19.17 -0.07 -27.47
N VAL A 240 20.01 0.86 -27.94
CA VAL A 240 21.30 0.51 -28.55
C VAL A 240 22.12 -0.32 -27.56
N TYR A 241 22.37 0.20 -26.37
CA TYR A 241 23.15 -0.49 -25.36
C TYR A 241 22.47 -1.76 -24.86
N TRP A 242 21.16 -1.70 -24.65
CA TRP A 242 20.39 -2.84 -24.18
C TRP A 242 20.51 -4.04 -25.13
N PHE A 243 20.44 -3.82 -26.46
CA PHE A 243 20.62 -4.89 -27.44
C PHE A 243 22.07 -5.39 -27.55
N ILE A 244 23.07 -4.50 -27.38
CA ILE A 244 24.48 -4.91 -27.33
C ILE A 244 24.71 -5.89 -26.17
N TYR A 245 24.27 -5.53 -24.95
CA TYR A 245 24.47 -6.40 -23.78
C TYR A 245 23.57 -7.65 -23.77
N ARG A 246 22.40 -7.62 -24.43
CA ARG A 246 21.58 -8.82 -24.61
C ARG A 246 22.25 -9.84 -25.54
N GLY A 247 23.10 -9.38 -26.46
CA GLY A 247 23.82 -10.20 -27.43
C GLY A 247 22.97 -10.61 -28.65
N GLY A 248 23.64 -10.92 -29.76
CA GLY A 248 23.05 -11.52 -30.96
C GLY A 248 22.07 -10.63 -31.74
N ASN A 249 22.09 -9.31 -31.53
CA ASN A 249 21.11 -8.36 -32.10
C ASN A 249 21.75 -7.09 -32.67
N ASP A 250 23.00 -7.16 -33.14
CA ASP A 250 23.79 -5.99 -33.55
C ASP A 250 23.13 -5.16 -34.67
N LYS A 251 22.41 -5.81 -35.59
CA LYS A 251 21.62 -5.14 -36.63
C LYS A 251 20.48 -4.29 -36.05
N ILE A 252 19.84 -4.76 -34.98
CA ILE A 252 18.78 -4.02 -34.29
C ILE A 252 19.40 -2.85 -33.53
N ALA A 253 20.51 -3.08 -32.82
CA ALA A 253 21.26 -2.01 -32.15
C ALA A 253 21.67 -0.89 -33.14
N ALA A 254 22.22 -1.26 -34.31
CA ALA A 254 22.55 -0.30 -35.37
C ALA A 254 21.32 0.45 -35.91
N THR A 255 20.16 -0.21 -36.01
CA THR A 255 18.90 0.45 -36.40
C THR A 255 18.49 1.53 -35.39
N PHE A 256 18.70 1.29 -34.09
CA PHE A 256 18.45 2.29 -33.04
C PHE A 256 19.47 3.43 -33.03
N VAL A 257 20.73 3.21 -33.45
CA VAL A 257 21.69 4.30 -33.67
C VAL A 257 21.18 5.26 -34.74
N VAL A 258 20.69 4.74 -35.87
CA VAL A 258 20.10 5.56 -36.94
C VAL A 258 18.85 6.30 -36.45
N ALA A 259 17.98 5.61 -35.70
CA ALA A 259 16.79 6.23 -35.11
C ALA A 259 17.16 7.42 -34.22
N HIS A 260 18.14 7.24 -33.33
CA HIS A 260 18.66 8.29 -32.44
C HIS A 260 19.20 9.48 -33.23
N CYS A 261 20.11 9.25 -34.19
CA CYS A 261 20.71 10.32 -34.99
C CYS A 261 19.64 11.09 -35.78
N GLY A 262 18.68 10.39 -36.39
CA GLY A 262 17.58 11.03 -37.13
C GLY A 262 16.69 11.92 -36.25
N ILE A 263 16.37 11.49 -35.02
CA ILE A 263 15.60 12.31 -34.07
C ILE A 263 16.41 13.53 -33.64
N PHE A 264 17.69 13.35 -33.34
CA PHE A 264 18.59 14.43 -32.92
C PHE A 264 18.78 15.47 -34.03
N GLU A 265 18.99 15.05 -35.27
CA GLU A 265 19.10 15.94 -36.43
C GLU A 265 17.79 16.66 -36.71
N ALA A 266 16.63 15.99 -36.57
CA ALA A 266 15.33 16.63 -36.71
C ALA A 266 15.17 17.74 -35.66
N HIS A 267 15.49 17.46 -34.39
CA HIS A 267 15.45 18.47 -33.32
C HIS A 267 16.36 19.66 -33.62
N ARG A 268 17.63 19.40 -33.97
CA ARG A 268 18.64 20.43 -34.25
C ARG A 268 18.23 21.34 -35.40
N ASN A 269 17.55 20.80 -36.40
CA ASN A 269 17.11 21.53 -37.59
C ASN A 269 15.68 22.10 -37.46
N GLY A 270 15.04 21.98 -36.30
CA GLY A 270 13.66 22.45 -36.09
C GLY A 270 12.61 21.71 -36.94
N LYS A 271 12.91 20.49 -37.39
CA LYS A 271 12.00 19.66 -38.21
C LYS A 271 11.15 18.77 -37.32
N HIS A 272 9.88 18.59 -37.68
CA HIS A 272 8.97 17.66 -37.01
C HIS A 272 9.48 16.22 -37.01
N LEU A 273 9.08 15.46 -35.98
CA LEU A 273 9.19 14.01 -35.93
C LEU A 273 8.32 13.39 -37.01
N THR A 274 8.80 12.28 -37.57
CA THR A 274 8.13 11.64 -38.70
C THR A 274 8.06 10.12 -38.54
N PRO A 275 7.00 9.44 -39.03
CA PRO A 275 6.88 7.98 -38.97
C PRO A 275 7.95 7.22 -39.77
N GLU A 276 8.67 7.88 -40.69
CA GLU A 276 9.80 7.29 -41.42
C GLU A 276 10.98 6.96 -40.51
N ASN A 277 11.08 7.63 -39.34
CA ASN A 277 12.01 7.19 -38.32
C ASN A 277 11.53 5.83 -37.76
N PRO A 278 12.38 4.78 -37.77
CA PRO A 278 11.93 3.42 -37.46
C PRO A 278 11.40 3.27 -36.03
N LEU A 279 11.88 4.08 -35.08
CA LEU A 279 11.35 4.10 -33.71
C LEU A 279 9.96 4.74 -33.68
N LEU A 280 9.79 5.92 -34.28
CA LEU A 280 8.50 6.63 -34.27
C LEU A 280 7.43 5.85 -35.03
N GLY A 281 7.77 5.29 -36.20
CA GLY A 281 6.88 4.42 -36.96
C GLY A 281 6.37 3.26 -36.12
N LEU A 282 7.25 2.58 -35.37
CA LEU A 282 6.86 1.50 -34.46
C LEU A 282 5.91 1.97 -33.34
N PHE A 283 6.19 3.12 -32.72
CA PHE A 283 5.35 3.69 -31.66
C PHE A 283 3.96 4.03 -32.15
N VAL A 284 3.87 4.73 -33.27
CA VAL A 284 2.61 5.20 -33.85
C VAL A 284 1.79 4.00 -34.35
N ASP A 285 2.42 3.04 -35.02
CA ASP A 285 1.76 1.80 -35.47
C ASP A 285 1.21 0.99 -34.29
N LYS A 286 2.00 0.85 -33.23
CA LYS A 286 1.54 0.16 -32.01
C LYS A 286 0.43 0.90 -31.31
N THR A 287 0.51 2.23 -31.24
CA THR A 287 -0.54 3.05 -30.65
C THR A 287 -1.85 2.86 -31.41
N HIS A 288 -1.81 2.89 -32.74
CA HIS A 288 -2.98 2.60 -33.58
C HIS A 288 -3.57 1.22 -33.29
N LEU A 289 -2.74 0.18 -33.28
CA LEU A 289 -3.16 -1.18 -32.96
C LEU A 289 -3.77 -1.30 -31.56
N LYS A 290 -3.17 -0.62 -30.56
CA LYS A 290 -3.68 -0.62 -29.19
C LYS A 290 -5.00 0.13 -29.05
N CYS A 291 -5.15 1.27 -29.69
CA CYS A 291 -6.42 1.99 -29.70
C CYS A 291 -7.53 1.19 -30.39
N ASP A 292 -7.20 0.44 -31.45
CA ASP A 292 -8.15 -0.48 -32.10
C ASP A 292 -8.54 -1.67 -31.22
N GLU A 293 -7.54 -2.30 -30.56
CA GLU A 293 -7.75 -3.50 -29.75
C GLU A 293 -8.42 -3.22 -28.40
N PHE A 294 -8.08 -2.10 -27.76
CA PHE A 294 -8.44 -1.80 -26.37
C PHE A 294 -9.26 -0.51 -26.19
N GLY A 295 -9.48 0.25 -27.26
CA GLY A 295 -10.04 1.59 -27.14
C GLY A 295 -9.09 2.57 -26.44
N THR A 296 -9.66 3.59 -25.80
CA THR A 296 -8.94 4.64 -25.06
C THR A 296 -8.54 4.15 -23.67
N CYS A 297 -7.56 3.25 -23.57
CA CYS A 297 -7.06 2.73 -22.29
C CYS A 297 -6.02 3.68 -21.65
N PHE A 298 -6.06 3.85 -20.31
CA PHE A 298 -5.08 4.63 -19.55
C PHE A 298 -3.94 3.72 -19.05
N GLY A 299 -2.70 4.04 -19.43
CA GLY A 299 -1.48 3.50 -18.82
C GLY A 299 -0.90 2.23 -19.44
N GLN A 300 0.43 2.10 -19.36
CA GLN A 300 1.20 0.94 -19.87
C GLN A 300 1.01 -0.38 -19.11
N THR A 301 0.14 -0.42 -18.09
CA THR A 301 -0.16 -1.61 -17.31
C THR A 301 -1.62 -2.03 -17.41
N ARG A 302 -1.86 -3.03 -18.29
CA ARG A 302 -2.74 -4.23 -18.19
C ARG A 302 -3.95 -4.43 -19.15
N VAL A 303 -4.02 -5.72 -19.56
CA VAL A 303 -5.10 -6.67 -19.93
C VAL A 303 -6.07 -6.38 -21.11
N PRO A 304 -6.22 -7.34 -22.05
CA PRO A 304 -7.25 -7.34 -23.09
C PRO A 304 -8.67 -7.61 -22.60
N LEU A 305 -9.58 -6.74 -23.06
CA LEU A 305 -11.01 -6.63 -22.75
C LEU A 305 -11.94 -7.74 -23.26
N LYS A 306 -11.43 -8.84 -23.82
CA LYS A 306 -12.33 -10.00 -24.11
C LYS A 306 -12.79 -10.73 -22.85
N LEU A 307 -12.32 -10.35 -21.65
CA LEU A 307 -12.52 -11.05 -20.36
C LEU A 307 -13.23 -10.24 -19.27
N THR A 308 -13.73 -9.03 -19.54
CA THR A 308 -14.44 -8.21 -18.55
C THR A 308 -15.86 -7.91 -19.02
N SER A 309 -16.68 -8.95 -19.07
CA SER A 309 -18.10 -8.87 -19.41
C SER A 309 -19.00 -8.41 -18.24
N SER A 310 -18.45 -7.88 -17.14
CA SER A 310 -19.27 -7.59 -15.94
C SER A 310 -18.76 -6.55 -14.93
N ARG A 311 -17.78 -5.68 -15.24
CA ARG A 311 -17.23 -4.74 -14.23
C ARG A 311 -17.20 -3.28 -14.70
N LYS A 312 -17.77 -2.38 -13.89
CA LYS A 312 -17.72 -0.91 -14.03
C LYS A 312 -16.26 -0.43 -13.84
N THR A 313 -15.70 0.26 -14.82
CA THR A 313 -14.35 0.85 -14.76
C THR A 313 -14.44 2.34 -14.40
N CYS A 314 -13.42 2.90 -13.74
CA CYS A 314 -13.39 4.33 -13.40
C CYS A 314 -13.19 5.20 -14.66
N ASN A 315 -14.06 6.17 -14.96
CA ASN A 315 -14.06 6.90 -16.25
C ASN A 315 -12.82 7.77 -16.53
N LEU A 316 -11.99 8.04 -15.52
CA LEU A 316 -10.82 8.93 -15.64
C LEU A 316 -9.48 8.18 -15.70
N CYS A 317 -9.40 7.02 -15.04
CA CYS A 317 -8.17 6.22 -15.01
C CYS A 317 -8.36 4.80 -15.56
N ASN A 318 -9.58 4.46 -15.98
CA ASN A 318 -10.03 3.15 -16.49
C ASN A 318 -9.62 1.95 -15.61
N THR A 319 -9.32 2.19 -14.33
CA THR A 319 -8.99 1.14 -13.37
C THR A 319 -10.23 0.25 -13.16
N PRO A 320 -10.09 -1.09 -13.26
CA PRO A 320 -11.19 -2.01 -12.99
C PRO A 320 -11.64 -1.89 -11.53
N ALA A 321 -12.93 -1.66 -11.28
CA ALA A 321 -13.48 -1.97 -9.96
C ALA A 321 -13.42 -3.49 -9.82
N GLU A 322 -12.50 -4.03 -9.01
CA GLU A 322 -12.61 -5.44 -8.63
C GLU A 322 -13.99 -5.63 -7.95
N ILE A 323 -14.61 -6.79 -8.11
CA ILE A 323 -15.79 -7.18 -7.33
C ILE A 323 -15.31 -8.40 -6.56
N SER A 324 -14.73 -8.20 -5.39
CA SER A 324 -14.46 -9.25 -4.41
C SER A 324 -15.41 -9.02 -3.24
N GLY A 325 -15.94 -10.11 -2.68
CA GLY A 325 -16.96 -10.09 -1.61
C GLY A 325 -16.48 -9.55 -0.26
N ARG A 326 -15.41 -8.75 -0.22
CA ARG A 326 -15.00 -7.95 0.93
C ARG A 326 -15.16 -6.49 0.50
N ASN A 327 -15.99 -5.72 1.22
CA ASN A 327 -16.39 -4.33 0.96
C ASN A 327 -15.25 -3.28 0.93
N ASN A 328 -14.03 -3.61 0.47
CA ASN A 328 -12.88 -2.71 0.38
C ASN A 328 -12.51 -2.37 -1.07
N LEU A 329 -13.50 -2.09 -1.92
CA LEU A 329 -13.26 -1.72 -3.31
C LEU A 329 -13.27 -0.22 -3.49
N LEU A 330 -12.06 0.33 -3.47
CA LEU A 330 -11.69 1.68 -3.87
C LEU A 330 -12.33 2.02 -5.24
N THR A 331 -13.49 2.67 -5.23
CA THR A 331 -14.08 3.25 -6.44
C THR A 331 -13.82 4.75 -6.41
N CYS A 332 -12.95 5.23 -7.32
CA CYS A 332 -12.64 6.66 -7.47
C CYS A 332 -13.82 7.49 -7.96
N CYS A 333 -14.82 6.85 -8.55
CA CYS A 333 -15.99 7.53 -9.05
C CYS A 333 -17.26 6.70 -8.89
N ASP A 334 -18.40 7.37 -8.88
CA ASP A 334 -19.71 6.72 -8.97
C ASP A 334 -20.03 6.28 -10.41
N ASP A 335 -21.20 5.66 -10.57
CA ASP A 335 -21.74 5.24 -11.86
C ASP A 335 -21.90 6.40 -12.87
N SER A 336 -21.89 7.64 -12.39
CA SER A 336 -21.99 8.87 -13.18
C SER A 336 -20.63 9.51 -13.48
N GLY A 337 -19.53 8.95 -12.98
CA GLY A 337 -18.18 9.47 -13.18
C GLY A 337 -17.76 10.58 -12.19
N ASN A 338 -18.55 10.85 -11.14
CA ASN A 338 -18.19 11.85 -10.13
C ASN A 338 -17.15 11.30 -9.16
N PHE A 339 -16.12 12.08 -8.82
CA PHE A 339 -15.05 11.65 -7.91
C PHE A 339 -15.57 11.35 -6.49
N LYS A 340 -14.91 10.39 -5.82
CA LYS A 340 -15.26 9.89 -4.49
C LYS A 340 -14.03 9.75 -3.58
N LEU A 341 -14.22 9.98 -2.27
CA LEU A 341 -13.21 9.73 -1.23
C LEU A 341 -13.25 8.27 -0.77
N GLY A 342 -12.92 7.34 -1.67
CA GLY A 342 -13.01 5.91 -1.45
C GLY A 342 -14.43 5.35 -1.69
N ASN A 343 -14.73 4.17 -1.16
CA ASN A 343 -16.02 3.51 -1.37
C ASN A 343 -17.16 4.09 -0.52
N GLU A 344 -18.39 3.65 -0.76
CA GLU A 344 -19.58 4.15 -0.06
C GLU A 344 -19.48 4.00 1.46
N LEU A 345 -18.90 2.90 1.93
CA LEU A 345 -18.68 2.64 3.35
C LEU A 345 -17.68 3.63 3.96
N THR A 346 -16.53 3.86 3.30
CA THR A 346 -15.53 4.85 3.71
C THR A 346 -16.15 6.25 3.76
N GLN A 347 -16.96 6.62 2.77
CA GLN A 347 -17.62 7.94 2.73
C GLN A 347 -18.65 8.11 3.84
N ALA A 348 -19.49 7.09 4.08
CA ALA A 348 -20.47 7.10 5.16
C ALA A 348 -19.80 7.22 6.54
N ILE A 349 -18.74 6.44 6.77
CA ILE A 349 -17.96 6.51 8.02
C ILE A 349 -17.30 7.88 8.17
N LEU A 350 -16.60 8.36 7.14
CA LEU A 350 -15.88 9.63 7.18
C LEU A 350 -16.83 10.79 7.47
N GLY A 351 -17.97 10.86 6.75
CA GLY A 351 -19.02 11.85 6.98
C GLY A 351 -19.58 11.78 8.39
N ASN A 352 -19.86 10.58 8.90
CA ASN A 352 -20.37 10.36 10.25
C ASN A 352 -19.37 10.80 11.33
N LEU A 353 -18.09 10.43 11.21
CA LEU A 353 -17.04 10.79 12.16
C LEU A 353 -16.82 12.31 12.20
N ILE A 354 -16.75 12.98 11.05
CA ILE A 354 -16.57 14.44 10.97
C ILE A 354 -17.79 15.16 11.56
N TYR A 355 -19.01 14.71 11.25
CA TYR A 355 -20.24 15.29 11.80
C TYR A 355 -20.27 15.17 13.32
N ASN A 356 -20.01 13.97 13.86
CA ASN A 356 -20.03 13.71 15.31
C ASN A 356 -18.96 14.51 16.04
N TYR A 357 -17.73 14.57 15.50
CA TYR A 357 -16.67 15.38 16.05
C TYR A 357 -17.04 16.87 16.14
N ASN A 358 -17.68 17.40 15.10
CA ASN A 358 -18.11 18.81 15.06
C ASN A 358 -19.28 19.11 16.00
N ARG A 359 -20.26 18.20 16.13
CA ARG A 359 -21.47 18.43 16.93
C ARG A 359 -21.24 18.22 18.42
N GLU A 360 -20.50 17.18 18.78
CA GLU A 360 -20.46 16.70 20.17
C GLU A 360 -19.15 17.02 20.89
N LYS A 361 -18.19 17.68 20.23
CA LYS A 361 -16.84 17.96 20.78
C LYS A 361 -16.22 16.70 21.39
N LEU A 362 -16.33 15.59 20.67
CA LEU A 362 -15.98 14.26 21.18
C LEU A 362 -14.49 14.15 21.53
N SER A 363 -14.22 13.19 22.43
CA SER A 363 -12.91 12.83 22.99
C SER A 363 -11.87 12.49 21.92
N ASP A 364 -10.60 12.49 22.31
CA ASP A 364 -9.45 12.02 21.51
C ASP A 364 -9.66 10.59 20.92
N GLU A 365 -10.60 9.83 21.48
CA GLU A 365 -10.99 8.49 21.07
C GLU A 365 -11.54 8.43 19.63
N VAL A 366 -12.16 9.51 19.14
CA VAL A 366 -12.73 9.60 17.76
C VAL A 366 -11.69 10.10 16.74
N MET A 367 -10.65 10.78 17.21
CA MET A 367 -9.62 11.35 16.33
C MET A 367 -8.77 10.28 15.66
N LEU A 368 -8.40 9.23 16.39
CA LEU A 368 -7.58 8.14 15.83
C LEU A 368 -8.29 7.42 14.66
N PRO A 369 -9.54 6.92 14.79
CA PRO A 369 -10.27 6.36 13.65
C PRO A 369 -10.45 7.34 12.49
N LEU A 370 -10.73 8.61 12.80
CA LEU A 370 -10.90 9.64 11.80
C LEU A 370 -9.60 9.84 10.99
N GLU A 371 -8.44 9.84 11.64
CA GLU A 371 -7.14 9.92 10.98
C GLU A 371 -6.89 8.74 10.04
N TYR A 372 -7.19 7.50 10.46
CA TYR A 372 -7.03 6.32 9.60
C TYR A 372 -7.96 6.34 8.38
N VAL A 373 -9.25 6.65 8.59
CA VAL A 373 -10.22 6.74 7.49
C VAL A 373 -9.83 7.85 6.52
N LEU A 374 -9.38 8.99 7.04
CA LEU A 374 -8.94 10.12 6.25
C LEU A 374 -7.65 9.81 5.47
N LEU A 375 -6.67 9.15 6.10
CA LEU A 375 -5.44 8.71 5.44
C LEU A 375 -5.76 7.80 4.24
N ASP A 376 -6.64 6.82 4.41
CA ASP A 376 -7.02 5.91 3.33
C ASP A 376 -7.81 6.62 2.22
N ALA A 377 -8.69 7.56 2.58
CA ALA A 377 -9.38 8.41 1.63
C ALA A 377 -8.41 9.28 0.82
N LEU A 378 -7.42 9.90 1.48
CA LEU A 378 -6.38 10.72 0.84
C LEU A 378 -5.51 9.86 -0.10
N ASN A 379 -5.00 8.73 0.39
CA ASN A 379 -4.19 7.79 -0.40
C ASN A 379 -4.95 7.33 -1.65
N CYS A 380 -6.21 6.92 -1.51
CA CYS A 380 -7.05 6.51 -2.63
C CYS A 380 -7.25 7.65 -3.63
N PHE A 381 -7.66 8.83 -3.14
CA PHE A 381 -7.95 9.97 -3.99
C PHE A 381 -6.71 10.39 -4.79
N PHE A 382 -5.58 10.62 -4.13
CA PHE A 382 -4.37 11.10 -4.79
C PHE A 382 -3.71 10.04 -5.68
N ALA A 383 -3.76 8.75 -5.31
CA ALA A 383 -3.31 7.68 -6.19
C ALA A 383 -4.06 7.68 -7.54
N HIS A 384 -5.31 8.16 -7.57
CA HIS A 384 -6.15 8.16 -8.77
C HIS A 384 -6.14 9.51 -9.50
N ALA A 385 -6.33 10.62 -8.79
CA ALA A 385 -6.31 11.96 -9.36
C ALA A 385 -4.96 12.23 -10.05
N LEU A 386 -3.85 11.88 -9.41
CA LEU A 386 -2.52 12.10 -9.96
C LEU A 386 -2.19 11.09 -11.07
N ASN A 387 -2.79 9.89 -11.06
CA ASN A 387 -2.59 8.94 -12.16
C ASN A 387 -3.31 9.33 -13.45
N SER A 388 -4.27 10.25 -13.38
CA SER A 388 -4.99 10.76 -14.56
C SER A 388 -4.25 11.91 -15.25
N LEU A 389 -3.24 12.48 -14.59
CA LEU A 389 -2.39 13.52 -15.18
C LEU A 389 -1.60 13.00 -16.38
N TYR A 390 -1.21 13.93 -17.26
CA TYR A 390 -0.19 13.65 -18.25
C TYR A 390 1.04 13.08 -17.55
N TRP A 391 1.56 11.95 -18.04
CA TRP A 391 2.55 11.15 -17.31
C TRP A 391 3.81 11.94 -16.94
N PHE A 392 4.17 12.96 -17.74
CA PHE A 392 5.32 13.83 -17.48
C PHE A 392 5.14 14.71 -16.24
N PHE A 393 3.90 15.08 -15.94
CA PHE A 393 3.54 15.90 -14.79
C PHE A 393 3.25 15.09 -13.53
N LYS A 394 3.27 13.74 -13.61
CA LYS A 394 2.96 12.91 -12.45
C LYS A 394 4.02 13.07 -11.35
N PRO A 395 3.62 13.43 -10.12
CA PRO A 395 4.55 13.43 -8.99
C PRO A 395 4.97 11.99 -8.69
N ASN A 396 6.18 11.83 -8.14
CA ASN A 396 6.68 10.51 -7.72
C ASN A 396 6.02 10.07 -6.40
N GLY A 397 6.19 8.79 -6.06
CA GLY A 397 5.58 8.21 -4.85
C GLY A 397 6.02 8.90 -3.55
N ALA A 398 7.26 9.40 -3.47
CA ALA A 398 7.75 10.11 -2.29
C ALA A 398 7.01 11.45 -2.09
N VAL A 399 6.90 12.25 -3.14
CA VAL A 399 6.13 13.51 -3.12
C VAL A 399 4.67 13.27 -2.77
N VAL A 400 4.06 12.20 -3.30
CA VAL A 400 2.67 11.84 -2.96
C VAL A 400 2.52 11.46 -1.49
N ARG A 401 3.46 10.69 -0.93
CA ARG A 401 3.46 10.35 0.50
C ARG A 401 3.58 11.60 1.37
N GLU A 402 4.53 12.47 1.08
CA GLU A 402 4.71 13.74 1.81
C GLU A 402 3.46 14.63 1.73
N LEU A 403 2.85 14.72 0.54
CA LEU A 403 1.60 15.45 0.33
C LEU A 403 0.47 14.88 1.22
N VAL A 404 0.29 13.56 1.22
CA VAL A 404 -0.74 12.88 2.02
C VAL A 404 -0.50 13.09 3.51
N ASP A 405 0.75 12.93 3.99
CA ASP A 405 1.11 13.14 5.40
C ASP A 405 0.93 14.59 5.84
N PHE A 406 1.24 15.55 4.96
CA PHE A 406 0.99 16.97 5.20
C PHE A 406 -0.52 17.28 5.26
N LEU A 407 -1.30 16.73 4.33
CA LEU A 407 -2.75 16.91 4.28
C LEU A 407 -3.45 16.30 5.47
N LEU A 408 -3.04 15.10 5.91
CA LEU A 408 -3.58 14.46 7.10
C LEU A 408 -3.41 15.37 8.34
N ARG A 409 -2.20 15.91 8.54
CA ARG A 409 -1.91 16.85 9.62
C ARG A 409 -2.71 18.15 9.50
N SER A 410 -2.81 18.71 8.29
CA SER A 410 -3.53 19.96 8.05
C SER A 410 -5.03 19.81 8.28
N MET A 411 -5.60 18.68 7.85
CA MET A 411 -7.02 18.37 8.08
C MET A 411 -7.32 18.11 9.55
N LYS A 412 -6.40 17.45 10.28
CA LYS A 412 -6.50 17.31 11.75
C LYS A 412 -6.52 18.68 12.43
N GLN A 413 -5.58 19.57 12.11
CA GLN A 413 -5.56 20.92 12.66
C GLN A 413 -6.83 21.71 12.33
N ARG A 414 -7.33 21.57 11.10
CA ARG A 414 -8.60 22.18 10.65
C ARG A 414 -9.77 21.72 11.50
N LEU A 415 -9.83 20.45 11.86
CA LEU A 415 -10.89 19.90 12.72
C LEU A 415 -10.75 20.39 14.16
N CYS A 416 -9.53 20.45 14.72
CA CYS A 416 -9.33 20.83 16.12
C CYS A 416 -9.43 22.35 16.39
N SER A 417 -9.14 23.20 15.40
CA SER A 417 -9.04 24.66 15.60
C SER A 417 -10.27 25.42 15.07
N PRO A 418 -11.01 26.19 15.91
CA PRO A 418 -12.17 26.98 15.47
C PRO A 418 -11.85 27.97 14.34
N LEU A 419 -10.66 28.57 14.35
CA LEU A 419 -10.22 29.51 13.32
C LEU A 419 -9.93 28.80 11.99
N GLN A 420 -9.35 27.60 12.05
CA GLN A 420 -9.04 26.86 10.82
C GLN A 420 -10.27 26.19 10.19
N LYS A 421 -11.33 25.90 10.95
CA LYS A 421 -12.60 25.37 10.41
C LYS A 421 -13.22 26.26 9.33
N LEU A 422 -12.97 27.57 9.40
CA LEU A 422 -13.49 28.56 8.45
C LEU A 422 -12.76 28.53 7.10
N LEU A 423 -11.58 27.89 7.01
CA LEU A 423 -10.87 27.76 5.75
C LEU A 423 -11.58 26.73 4.84
N PRO A 424 -11.87 27.09 3.57
CA PRO A 424 -12.35 26.14 2.58
C PRO A 424 -11.37 24.98 2.44
N VAL A 425 -11.90 23.75 2.35
CA VAL A 425 -11.06 22.55 2.18
C VAL A 425 -10.26 22.61 0.87
N LYS A 426 -10.83 23.25 -0.17
CA LYS A 426 -10.15 23.54 -1.44
C LYS A 426 -8.81 24.24 -1.20
N ASP A 427 -8.79 25.30 -0.38
CA ASP A 427 -7.60 26.14 -0.19
C ASP A 427 -6.51 25.39 0.58
N VAL A 428 -6.91 24.57 1.56
CA VAL A 428 -6.00 23.70 2.31
C VAL A 428 -5.33 22.69 1.36
N VAL A 429 -6.13 22.07 0.47
CA VAL A 429 -5.63 21.09 -0.50
C VAL A 429 -4.77 21.74 -1.57
N PHE A 430 -5.21 22.86 -2.11
CA PHE A 430 -4.47 23.60 -3.13
C PHE A 430 -3.12 24.07 -2.60
N LYS A 431 -3.06 24.61 -1.38
CA LYS A 431 -1.79 25.02 -0.76
C LYS A 431 -0.82 23.85 -0.58
N ALA A 432 -1.32 22.69 -0.14
CA ALA A 432 -0.48 21.49 0.01
C ALA A 432 0.05 21.00 -1.36
N LEU A 433 -0.83 20.98 -2.37
CA LEU A 433 -0.47 20.65 -3.74
C LEU A 433 0.56 21.63 -4.32
N GLN A 434 0.41 22.93 -4.08
CA GLN A 434 1.36 23.94 -4.52
C GLN A 434 2.72 23.77 -3.84
N GLN A 435 2.73 23.42 -2.55
CA GLN A 435 3.96 23.21 -1.79
C GLN A 435 4.73 21.97 -2.25
N HIS A 436 4.04 20.86 -2.54
CA HIS A 436 4.69 19.57 -2.80
C HIS A 436 4.77 19.21 -4.30
N CYS A 437 3.85 19.69 -5.14
CA CYS A 437 3.70 19.23 -6.52
C CYS A 437 3.94 20.31 -7.59
N ALA A 438 4.08 21.60 -7.25
CA ALA A 438 4.18 22.69 -8.24
C ALA A 438 5.43 22.62 -9.14
N THR A 439 6.47 21.89 -8.73
CA THR A 439 7.65 21.66 -9.58
C THR A 439 7.40 20.67 -10.72
N THR A 440 6.34 19.87 -10.61
CA THR A 440 6.01 18.79 -11.55
C THR A 440 4.66 18.96 -12.22
N VAL A 441 3.67 19.55 -11.53
CA VAL A 441 2.29 19.64 -12.00
C VAL A 441 1.94 21.11 -12.31
N PRO A 442 1.35 21.39 -13.48
CA PRO A 442 0.85 22.73 -13.81
C PRO A 442 -0.19 23.24 -12.82
N GLU A 443 -0.19 24.55 -12.55
CA GLU A 443 -1.10 25.17 -11.59
C GLU A 443 -2.59 24.93 -11.92
N SER A 444 -2.96 24.93 -13.21
CA SER A 444 -4.32 24.62 -13.65
C SER A 444 -4.77 23.22 -13.25
N ASP A 445 -3.87 22.24 -13.32
CA ASP A 445 -4.15 20.86 -12.92
C ASP A 445 -4.22 20.75 -11.39
N LEU A 446 -3.39 21.48 -10.65
CA LEU A 446 -3.48 21.56 -9.19
C LEU A 446 -4.82 22.13 -8.74
N GLU A 447 -5.30 23.19 -9.39
CA GLU A 447 -6.60 23.78 -9.08
C GLU A 447 -7.75 22.81 -9.38
N ASN A 448 -7.69 22.13 -10.54
CA ASN A 448 -8.66 21.11 -10.90
C ASN A 448 -8.71 19.98 -9.86
N ILE A 449 -7.57 19.45 -9.43
CA ILE A 449 -7.50 18.41 -8.40
C ILE A 449 -8.07 18.91 -7.07
N ALA A 450 -7.77 20.13 -6.66
CA ALA A 450 -8.30 20.71 -5.43
C ALA A 450 -9.83 20.89 -5.48
N ASN A 451 -10.37 21.32 -6.62
CA ASN A 451 -11.82 21.43 -6.84
C ASN A 451 -12.51 20.06 -6.76
N LEU A 452 -11.92 19.05 -7.40
CA LEU A 452 -12.42 17.67 -7.37
C LEU A 452 -12.42 17.09 -5.96
N PHE A 453 -11.37 17.35 -5.19
CA PHE A 453 -11.30 16.92 -3.80
C PHE A 453 -12.38 17.60 -2.96
N ALA A 454 -12.53 18.92 -3.10
CA ALA A 454 -13.52 19.69 -2.35
C ALA A 454 -14.95 19.20 -2.61
N ALA A 455 -15.31 19.01 -3.89
CA ALA A 455 -16.62 18.46 -4.25
C ALA A 455 -16.84 17.05 -3.68
N SER A 456 -15.82 16.19 -3.73
CA SER A 456 -15.88 14.84 -3.16
C SER A 456 -16.05 14.88 -1.64
N TYR A 457 -15.35 15.80 -0.97
CA TYR A 457 -15.42 16.00 0.47
C TYR A 457 -16.79 16.51 0.93
N ASP A 458 -17.36 17.50 0.23
CA ASP A 458 -18.68 18.04 0.54
C ASP A 458 -19.78 16.98 0.36
N ASN A 459 -19.70 16.16 -0.68
CA ASN A 459 -20.58 15.01 -0.88
C ASN A 459 -20.49 14.01 0.28
N CYS A 460 -19.29 13.73 0.78
CA CYS A 460 -19.11 12.87 1.96
C CYS A 460 -19.77 13.45 3.21
N LEU A 461 -19.69 14.76 3.42
CA LEU A 461 -20.33 15.41 4.57
C LEU A 461 -21.85 15.32 4.51
N ALA A 462 -22.45 15.47 3.32
CA ALA A 462 -23.89 15.33 3.12
C ALA A 462 -24.41 13.92 3.43
N LEU A 463 -23.62 12.88 3.17
CA LEU A 463 -23.97 11.48 3.49
C LEU A 463 -23.99 11.18 5.01
N GLY A 464 -23.33 11.99 5.84
CA GLY A 464 -23.32 11.81 7.30
C GLY A 464 -24.64 12.13 7.99
N GLU A 465 -25.49 12.97 7.36
CA GLU A 465 -26.72 13.54 7.94
C GLU A 465 -27.89 12.53 8.06
N PRO A 466 -28.16 11.63 7.09
CA PRO A 466 -29.33 10.72 7.11
C PRO A 466 -29.20 9.47 8.00
N MET A 467 -28.00 9.03 8.38
CA MET A 467 -27.83 7.85 9.27
C MET A 467 -28.32 8.10 10.71
N LEU A 468 -28.82 9.31 11.00
CA LEU A 468 -29.38 9.71 12.28
C LEU A 468 -30.90 9.57 12.38
N THR A 469 -31.61 9.39 11.27
CA THR A 469 -33.09 9.40 11.24
C THR A 469 -33.74 8.01 11.24
N GLY A 470 -32.94 6.94 11.18
CA GLY A 470 -33.43 5.58 11.47
C GLY A 470 -33.57 5.35 12.99
N PRO A 471 -34.54 4.56 13.45
CA PRO A 471 -34.68 4.20 14.86
C PRO A 471 -33.53 3.27 15.23
N ILE A 472 -32.39 3.84 15.61
CA ILE A 472 -31.30 3.11 16.24
C ILE A 472 -31.07 3.78 17.59
N GLU A 473 -31.58 3.09 18.60
CA GLU A 473 -31.43 3.37 20.02
C GLU A 473 -29.95 3.41 20.43
N GLY A 474 -29.62 4.24 21.42
CA GLY A 474 -28.36 4.12 22.17
C GLY A 474 -27.29 5.18 21.87
N PHE A 475 -26.93 5.91 22.91
CA PHE A 475 -26.02 7.07 22.99
C PHE A 475 -24.56 6.77 22.57
N ASP A 476 -24.13 5.50 22.54
CA ASP A 476 -22.73 5.10 22.33
C ASP A 476 -22.48 4.32 21.02
N ALA A 477 -23.52 4.04 20.23
CA ALA A 477 -23.37 3.20 19.03
C ALA A 477 -22.67 3.88 17.85
N LYS A 478 -22.72 5.20 17.73
CA LYS A 478 -22.32 5.88 16.48
C LYS A 478 -20.79 6.00 16.31
N PRO A 479 -20.01 6.45 17.31
CA PRO A 479 -18.55 6.51 17.21
C PRO A 479 -17.92 5.11 17.27
N GLU A 480 -18.45 4.23 18.11
CA GLU A 480 -18.00 2.84 18.20
C GLU A 480 -18.23 2.07 16.89
N TRP A 481 -19.40 2.18 16.28
CA TRP A 481 -19.67 1.54 14.99
C TRP A 481 -18.71 2.01 13.89
N ALA A 482 -18.46 3.32 13.82
CA ALA A 482 -17.50 3.89 12.89
C ALA A 482 -16.06 3.41 13.17
N PHE A 483 -15.66 3.35 14.44
CA PHE A 483 -14.39 2.78 14.92
C PHE A 483 -14.25 1.31 14.48
N ASN A 484 -15.30 0.50 14.70
CA ASN A 484 -15.32 -0.93 14.46
C ASN A 484 -15.18 -1.27 12.97
N ILE A 485 -15.93 -0.56 12.13
CA ILE A 485 -15.90 -0.81 10.69
C ILE A 485 -14.60 -0.29 10.07
N ALA A 486 -14.13 0.90 10.48
CA ALA A 486 -12.95 1.51 9.88
C ALA A 486 -11.64 0.87 10.32
N LEU A 487 -11.45 0.72 11.63
CA LEU A 487 -10.15 0.47 12.22
C LEU A 487 -9.95 -1.03 12.49
N CYS A 488 -10.93 -1.65 13.13
CA CYS A 488 -10.81 -3.02 13.58
C CYS A 488 -10.70 -4.01 12.42
N SER A 489 -11.52 -3.88 11.38
CA SER A 489 -11.44 -4.79 10.21
C SER A 489 -10.12 -4.67 9.45
N ARG A 490 -9.43 -3.51 9.51
CA ARG A 490 -8.17 -3.27 8.79
C ARG A 490 -6.96 -3.75 9.59
N ILE A 491 -6.94 -3.48 10.89
CA ILE A 491 -5.80 -3.83 11.75
C ILE A 491 -5.94 -5.26 12.32
N ALA A 492 -7.13 -5.88 12.28
CA ALA A 492 -7.37 -7.24 12.79
C ALA A 492 -6.37 -8.28 12.28
N ASN A 493 -6.06 -8.26 10.97
CA ASN A 493 -5.08 -9.20 10.42
C ASN A 493 -3.67 -8.94 10.94
N SER A 494 -3.27 -7.67 11.04
CA SER A 494 -1.95 -7.30 11.57
C SER A 494 -1.83 -7.58 13.07
N ILE A 495 -2.89 -7.35 13.85
CA ILE A 495 -2.93 -7.72 15.27
C ILE A 495 -2.89 -9.23 15.40
N ARG A 496 -3.69 -10.00 14.65
CA ARG A 496 -3.68 -11.47 14.67
C ARG A 496 -2.30 -12.02 14.36
N GLN A 497 -1.65 -11.51 13.32
CA GLN A 497 -0.29 -11.91 12.96
C GLN A 497 0.70 -11.62 14.09
N LYS A 498 0.58 -10.47 14.77
CA LYS A 498 1.48 -10.08 15.86
C LYS A 498 1.18 -10.76 17.19
N TRP A 499 -0.08 -11.11 17.43
CA TRP A 499 -0.57 -11.70 18.68
C TRP A 499 0.18 -12.99 19.02
N LYS A 500 0.46 -13.81 18.00
CA LYS A 500 1.29 -15.02 18.09
C LYS A 500 2.68 -14.75 18.67
N PHE A 501 3.23 -13.56 18.47
CA PHE A 501 4.60 -13.22 18.85
C PHE A 501 4.71 -12.56 20.24
N LEU A 502 3.59 -12.32 20.92
CA LEU A 502 3.59 -11.70 22.24
C LEU A 502 3.93 -12.70 23.34
N SER A 503 4.72 -12.26 24.33
CA SER A 503 4.93 -13.05 25.55
C SER A 503 3.62 -13.15 26.34
N SER A 504 3.46 -14.20 27.14
CA SER A 504 2.28 -14.36 28.00
C SER A 504 2.08 -13.15 28.92
N THR A 505 3.17 -12.56 29.40
CA THR A 505 3.19 -11.34 30.20
C THR A 505 2.66 -10.12 29.44
N ASP A 506 3.01 -9.97 28.16
CA ASP A 506 2.53 -8.85 27.35
C ASP A 506 1.06 -9.05 26.94
N LYS A 507 0.65 -10.29 26.66
CA LYS A 507 -0.76 -10.65 26.46
C LYS A 507 -1.60 -10.34 27.70
N GLU A 508 -1.14 -10.72 28.90
CA GLU A 508 -1.84 -10.43 30.15
C GLU A 508 -1.91 -8.93 30.44
N LYS A 509 -0.85 -8.17 30.16
CA LYS A 509 -0.86 -6.70 30.27
C LYS A 509 -1.87 -6.06 29.32
N LEU A 510 -1.98 -6.53 28.08
CA LEU A 510 -2.94 -6.00 27.10
C LEU A 510 -4.39 -6.30 27.48
N LEU A 511 -4.63 -7.51 27.96
CA LEU A 511 -5.94 -7.98 28.36
C LEU A 511 -6.33 -7.53 29.77
N SER A 512 -5.56 -6.65 30.41
CA SER A 512 -5.84 -6.16 31.76
C SER A 512 -5.95 -4.65 31.89
N PHE A 513 -6.86 -4.21 32.76
CA PHE A 513 -6.92 -2.85 33.31
C PHE A 513 -6.74 -2.88 34.82
N LYS A 514 -6.02 -1.88 35.32
CA LYS A 514 -6.00 -1.61 36.76
C LYS A 514 -7.34 -1.04 37.22
N ARG A 515 -7.67 -1.21 38.49
CA ARG A 515 -8.92 -0.75 39.10
C ARG A 515 -9.19 0.74 38.93
N GLU A 516 -8.16 1.57 38.90
CA GLU A 516 -8.29 3.03 38.78
C GLU A 516 -8.93 3.38 37.43
N VAL A 517 -8.44 2.78 36.35
CA VAL A 517 -8.96 3.00 34.98
C VAL A 517 -10.43 2.56 34.88
N VAL A 518 -10.76 1.42 35.48
CA VAL A 518 -12.14 0.92 35.53
C VAL A 518 -13.03 1.87 36.33
N THR A 519 -12.54 2.35 37.46
CA THR A 519 -13.26 3.29 38.32
C THR A 519 -13.56 4.59 37.60
N ASP A 520 -12.57 5.17 36.93
CA ASP A 520 -12.74 6.42 36.19
C ASP A 520 -13.77 6.28 35.06
N LEU A 521 -13.73 5.15 34.33
CA LEU A 521 -14.68 4.86 33.27
C LEU A 521 -16.10 4.64 33.79
N VAL A 522 -16.27 3.94 34.92
CA VAL A 522 -17.57 3.78 35.61
C VAL A 522 -18.13 5.14 36.04
N GLN A 523 -17.28 6.01 36.62
CA GLN A 523 -17.69 7.34 37.05
C GLN A 523 -18.12 8.22 35.88
N ASP A 524 -17.34 8.23 34.79
CA ASP A 524 -17.65 9.00 33.60
C ASP A 524 -18.96 8.53 32.95
N THR A 525 -19.15 7.20 32.84
CA THR A 525 -20.37 6.61 32.28
C THR A 525 -21.60 6.98 33.10
N PHE A 526 -21.53 6.85 34.42
CA PHE A 526 -22.62 7.24 35.31
C PHE A 526 -22.99 8.73 35.15
N ARG A 527 -22.00 9.63 35.15
CA ARG A 527 -22.24 11.08 34.99
C ARG A 527 -22.90 11.40 33.64
N LYS A 528 -22.40 10.84 32.54
CA LYS A 528 -22.94 11.05 31.18
C LYS A 528 -24.37 10.53 31.05
N THR A 529 -24.63 9.32 31.53
CA THR A 529 -25.96 8.71 31.52
C THR A 529 -26.96 9.50 32.35
N MET A 530 -26.58 9.95 33.55
CA MET A 530 -27.46 10.75 34.41
C MET A 530 -27.77 12.13 33.81
N ALA A 531 -26.78 12.79 33.19
CA ALA A 531 -26.99 14.05 32.48
C ALA A 531 -27.96 13.90 31.30
N MET A 532 -27.87 12.78 30.57
CA MET A 532 -28.79 12.45 29.47
C MET A 532 -30.22 12.27 29.98
N ILE A 533 -30.41 11.48 31.05
CA ILE A 533 -31.73 11.25 31.67
C ILE A 533 -32.39 12.58 32.07
N VAL A 534 -31.62 13.52 32.62
CA VAL A 534 -32.12 14.87 32.94
C VAL A 534 -32.54 15.63 31.69
N ARG A 535 -31.75 15.60 30.61
CA ARG A 535 -32.07 16.27 29.33
C ARG A 535 -33.34 15.71 28.68
N VAL A 536 -33.52 14.39 28.67
CA VAL A 536 -34.71 13.73 28.11
C VAL A 536 -35.96 14.12 28.91
N ARG A 537 -35.89 14.08 30.25
CA ARG A 537 -36.99 14.54 31.13
C ARG A 537 -37.36 16.01 30.90
N CYS A 538 -36.38 16.88 30.67
CA CYS A 538 -36.63 18.29 30.37
C CYS A 538 -37.32 18.48 29.01
N LYS A 539 -36.92 17.71 27.98
CA LYS A 539 -37.57 17.73 26.66
C LYS A 539 -39.01 17.21 26.72
N GLU A 540 -39.27 16.10 27.40
CA GLU A 540 -40.62 15.54 27.57
C GLU A 540 -41.56 16.53 28.29
N LYS A 541 -41.07 17.22 29.33
CA LYS A 541 -41.82 18.29 30.02
C LYS A 541 -42.12 19.49 29.12
N SER A 542 -41.24 19.83 28.18
CA SER A 542 -41.43 20.96 27.26
C SER A 542 -42.39 20.65 26.09
N MET A 543 -42.62 19.38 25.74
CA MET A 543 -43.36 18.99 24.52
C MET A 543 -44.74 18.36 24.76
N SER A 544 -45.21 18.20 26.01
CA SER A 544 -46.50 17.58 26.37
C SER A 544 -46.86 16.30 25.56
N ILE A 545 -45.86 15.47 25.23
CA ILE A 545 -46.11 14.24 24.47
C ILE A 545 -46.65 13.20 25.45
N LYS A 546 -47.96 12.98 25.43
CA LYS A 546 -48.59 11.83 26.07
C LYS A 546 -48.29 10.59 25.22
N GLY A 547 -47.56 9.63 25.77
CA GLY A 547 -47.53 8.25 25.24
C GLY A 547 -46.18 7.61 24.92
N SER A 548 -45.04 8.26 25.20
CA SER A 548 -43.72 7.64 25.01
C SER A 548 -42.84 7.92 26.23
N SER A 549 -43.08 7.23 27.34
CA SER A 549 -42.09 7.21 28.42
C SER A 549 -40.98 6.25 28.01
N ALA A 550 -39.78 6.77 27.73
CA ALA A 550 -38.62 5.89 27.53
C ALA A 550 -38.43 5.02 28.80
N PRO A 551 -38.34 3.68 28.69
CA PRO A 551 -38.47 2.75 29.81
C PRO A 551 -37.54 3.09 31.01
N PHE A 552 -36.28 3.42 30.74
CA PHE A 552 -35.23 3.72 31.73
C PHE A 552 -35.43 5.00 32.58
N LEU A 553 -36.50 5.77 32.36
CA LEU A 553 -36.69 7.08 32.97
C LEU A 553 -37.21 7.04 34.42
N ALA A 554 -37.79 5.96 34.93
CA ALA A 554 -38.39 5.94 36.26
C ALA A 554 -37.89 4.76 37.13
N CYS A 555 -36.96 5.04 38.05
CA CYS A 555 -36.73 4.17 39.20
C CYS A 555 -37.48 4.75 40.41
N GLN A 556 -38.36 3.95 41.01
CA GLN A 556 -39.17 4.33 42.18
C GLN A 556 -38.52 3.91 43.51
N ASP A 557 -37.51 3.04 43.46
CA ASP A 557 -36.78 2.61 44.64
C ASP A 557 -35.61 3.56 44.93
N HIS A 558 -35.77 4.41 45.95
CA HIS A 558 -34.76 5.36 46.40
C HIS A 558 -33.48 4.70 46.94
N ARG A 559 -33.51 3.40 47.26
CA ARG A 559 -32.32 2.63 47.67
C ARG A 559 -31.61 1.96 46.50
N CYS A 560 -32.17 2.06 45.29
CA CYS A 560 -31.57 1.47 44.11
C CYS A 560 -30.20 2.10 43.80
N ALA A 561 -29.24 1.26 43.45
CA ALA A 561 -27.87 1.67 43.14
C ALA A 561 -27.81 2.70 41.99
N CYS A 562 -28.83 2.77 41.13
CA CYS A 562 -28.90 3.72 40.00
C CYS A 562 -28.98 5.20 40.40
N HIS A 563 -29.22 5.51 41.69
CA HIS A 563 -29.40 6.89 42.17
C HIS A 563 -28.11 7.57 42.63
N SER A 564 -27.09 6.81 43.03
CA SER A 564 -25.82 7.38 43.53
C SER A 564 -24.64 6.72 42.86
N LEU A 565 -23.64 7.54 42.51
CA LEU A 565 -22.40 7.08 41.91
C LEU A 565 -21.68 6.06 42.80
N SER A 566 -21.60 6.31 44.11
CA SER A 566 -20.89 5.42 45.03
C SER A 566 -21.56 4.06 45.15
N THR A 567 -22.89 4.03 45.19
CA THR A 567 -23.67 2.79 45.25
C THR A 567 -23.65 2.05 43.92
N PHE A 568 -23.69 2.78 42.79
CA PHE A 568 -23.57 2.18 41.47
C PHE A 568 -22.19 1.56 41.27
N GLN A 569 -21.12 2.29 41.61
CA GLN A 569 -19.75 1.79 41.48
C GLN A 569 -19.52 0.53 42.33
N PHE A 570 -20.01 0.52 43.57
CA PHE A 570 -19.96 -0.68 44.41
C PHE A 570 -20.77 -1.82 43.78
N ASN A 571 -22.02 -1.55 43.38
CA ASN A 571 -22.88 -2.53 42.75
C ASN A 571 -22.28 -3.09 41.44
N PHE A 572 -21.67 -2.27 40.61
CA PHE A 572 -21.03 -2.68 39.37
C PHE A 572 -19.83 -3.61 39.66
N LEU A 573 -18.90 -3.16 40.52
CA LEU A 573 -17.72 -3.95 40.87
C LEU A 573 -18.06 -5.27 41.57
N SER A 574 -19.09 -5.30 42.42
CA SER A 574 -19.53 -6.51 43.11
C SER A 574 -20.27 -7.50 42.20
N ASN A 575 -20.85 -7.02 41.09
CA ASN A 575 -21.49 -7.88 40.08
C ASN A 575 -20.55 -8.25 38.94
N LEU A 576 -19.30 -7.75 38.93
CA LEU A 576 -18.28 -8.30 38.05
C LEU A 576 -17.99 -9.75 38.50
N PRO A 577 -18.13 -10.73 37.61
CA PRO A 577 -17.89 -12.12 37.97
C PRO A 577 -16.42 -12.32 38.39
N THR A 578 -16.26 -12.97 39.55
CA THR A 578 -14.96 -13.35 40.12
C THR A 578 -14.42 -14.61 39.44
N ALA A 579 -13.15 -14.93 39.68
CA ALA A 579 -12.45 -16.06 39.04
C ALA A 579 -13.18 -17.42 39.15
N SER A 580 -14.08 -17.61 40.12
CA SER A 580 -14.89 -18.83 40.28
C SER A 580 -16.02 -19.00 39.25
N ARG A 581 -16.45 -17.92 38.59
CA ARG A 581 -17.40 -17.93 37.45
C ARG A 581 -16.73 -17.62 36.11
N ALA A 582 -15.39 -17.69 36.07
CA ALA A 582 -14.62 -17.28 34.89
C ALA A 582 -15.03 -18.01 33.61
N LYS A 583 -15.46 -19.28 33.67
CA LYS A 583 -15.82 -20.05 32.47
C LYS A 583 -17.05 -19.52 31.71
N GLU A 584 -17.85 -18.66 32.33
CA GLU A 584 -19.13 -18.18 31.80
C GLU A 584 -19.14 -16.66 31.57
N SER A 585 -18.00 -15.97 31.76
CA SER A 585 -17.93 -14.51 31.62
C SER A 585 -16.78 -14.04 30.76
N HIS A 586 -17.09 -13.06 29.91
CA HIS A 586 -16.19 -12.28 29.06
C HIS A 586 -15.20 -11.40 29.84
N LEU A 587 -15.58 -10.93 31.03
CA LEU A 587 -14.74 -10.12 31.91
C LEU A 587 -14.56 -10.85 33.24
N VAL A 588 -13.34 -10.86 33.76
CA VAL A 588 -12.98 -11.48 35.03
C VAL A 588 -12.31 -10.44 35.90
N TYR A 589 -12.87 -10.20 37.08
CA TYR A 589 -12.22 -9.36 38.08
C TYR A 589 -11.38 -10.23 39.02
N LYS A 590 -10.08 -9.96 39.08
CA LYS A 590 -9.13 -10.58 40.01
C LYS A 590 -8.85 -9.60 41.16
N PRO A 591 -9.40 -9.84 42.36
CA PRO A 591 -9.00 -9.07 43.54
C PRO A 591 -7.52 -9.37 43.86
N SER A 592 -6.73 -8.37 44.27
CA SER A 592 -5.41 -8.63 44.83
C SER A 592 -5.56 -9.48 46.09
N GLY A 593 -4.79 -10.57 46.19
CA GLY A 593 -4.79 -11.45 47.37
C GLY A 593 -4.31 -10.78 48.67
N CYS A 594 -3.70 -9.60 48.56
CA CYS A 594 -3.35 -8.72 49.67
C CYS A 594 -4.38 -7.58 49.73
N GLY A 595 -4.83 -7.21 50.93
CA GLY A 595 -5.91 -6.25 51.22
C GLY A 595 -5.64 -4.78 50.80
N ASP A 596 -4.82 -4.58 49.78
CA ASP A 596 -4.19 -3.32 49.39
C ASP A 596 -5.03 -2.57 48.33
N GLY A 597 -6.18 -3.14 47.93
CA GLY A 597 -7.17 -2.47 47.08
C GLY A 597 -6.88 -2.50 45.56
N GLU A 598 -5.74 -3.05 45.12
CA GLU A 598 -5.32 -3.12 43.71
C GLU A 598 -5.91 -4.34 42.97
N GLY A 599 -7.21 -4.32 42.66
CA GLY A 599 -7.80 -5.33 41.78
C GLY A 599 -7.45 -5.12 40.30
N ILE A 600 -7.39 -6.20 39.53
CA ILE A 600 -7.16 -6.17 38.08
C ILE A 600 -8.41 -6.71 37.37
N LEU A 601 -8.94 -5.93 36.43
CA LEU A 601 -9.98 -6.40 35.51
C LEU A 601 -9.30 -7.01 34.28
N THR A 602 -9.62 -8.25 33.95
CA THR A 602 -9.07 -8.96 32.80
C THR A 602 -10.14 -9.38 31.81
N LEU A 603 -9.86 -9.30 30.51
CA LEU A 603 -10.62 -10.00 29.49
C LEU A 603 -10.35 -11.50 29.58
N ASN A 604 -11.39 -12.30 29.57
CA ASN A 604 -11.26 -13.74 29.62
C ASN A 604 -10.79 -14.30 28.28
N SER A 605 -9.58 -14.87 28.25
CA SER A 605 -8.97 -15.43 27.05
C SER A 605 -9.80 -16.54 26.40
N VAL A 606 -10.59 -17.29 27.17
CA VAL A 606 -11.41 -18.42 26.64
C VAL A 606 -12.42 -17.97 25.58
N PHE A 607 -12.93 -16.74 25.67
CA PHE A 607 -13.91 -16.21 24.72
C PHE A 607 -13.29 -15.51 23.52
N TYR A 608 -11.99 -15.27 23.56
CA TYR A 608 -11.30 -14.39 22.61
C TYR A 608 -10.07 -15.03 21.99
N MET A 609 -9.79 -16.29 22.34
CA MET A 609 -8.72 -17.09 21.75
C MET A 609 -9.28 -18.36 21.13
N ASP A 610 -8.70 -18.82 20.02
CA ASP A 610 -8.98 -20.15 19.47
C ASP A 610 -8.23 -21.25 20.21
N ASP A 611 -8.43 -22.51 19.79
CA ASP A 611 -7.79 -23.69 20.37
C ASP A 611 -6.25 -23.66 20.25
N GLU A 612 -5.69 -22.82 19.37
CA GLU A 612 -4.25 -22.60 19.21
C GLU A 612 -3.73 -21.45 20.10
N GLY A 613 -4.59 -20.79 20.86
CA GLY A 613 -4.24 -19.64 21.71
C GLY A 613 -4.09 -18.32 20.95
N ASP A 614 -4.57 -18.25 19.71
CA ASP A 614 -4.56 -17.04 18.88
C ASP A 614 -5.80 -16.19 19.13
N ALA A 615 -5.65 -14.86 19.07
CA ALA A 615 -6.80 -13.96 19.14
C ALA A 615 -7.81 -14.24 18.00
N LEU A 616 -9.08 -14.41 18.39
CA LEU A 616 -10.18 -14.60 17.45
C LEU A 616 -10.35 -13.35 16.57
N HIS A 617 -10.30 -13.58 15.26
CA HIS A 617 -10.45 -12.54 14.24
C HIS A 617 -11.78 -11.76 14.40
N GLU A 618 -12.85 -12.43 14.83
CA GLU A 618 -14.18 -11.83 15.02
C GLU A 618 -14.28 -10.96 16.28
N PHE A 619 -13.54 -11.26 17.36
CA PHE A 619 -13.46 -10.40 18.54
C PHE A 619 -12.90 -9.01 18.19
N ILE A 620 -11.83 -8.99 17.37
CA ILE A 620 -11.24 -7.74 16.91
C ILE A 620 -12.26 -7.02 16.01
N ARG A 621 -12.94 -7.73 15.08
CA ARG A 621 -13.92 -7.15 14.14
C ARG A 621 -15.26 -6.70 14.75
N LEU A 622 -15.51 -6.97 16.03
CA LEU A 622 -16.78 -6.66 16.71
C LEU A 622 -18.01 -7.37 16.12
N ALA A 623 -17.81 -8.52 15.49
CA ALA A 623 -18.90 -9.38 15.01
C ALA A 623 -19.31 -10.41 16.07
N ASN A 624 -19.34 -10.02 17.34
CA ASN A 624 -19.75 -10.93 18.42
C ASN A 624 -21.14 -10.52 18.92
N GLU A 625 -22.18 -10.80 18.11
CA GLU A 625 -23.58 -10.76 18.59
C GLU A 625 -23.68 -11.54 19.92
N GLU A 626 -23.01 -12.70 20.00
CA GLU A 626 -22.93 -13.54 21.20
C GLU A 626 -22.39 -12.82 22.46
N VAL A 627 -21.43 -11.89 22.34
CA VAL A 627 -20.91 -11.12 23.49
C VAL A 627 -21.96 -10.13 23.97
N TRP A 628 -22.66 -9.48 23.04
CA TRP A 628 -23.68 -8.50 23.37
C TRP A 628 -24.94 -9.16 23.92
N ASP A 629 -25.33 -10.30 23.35
CA ASP A 629 -26.43 -11.13 23.85
C ASP A 629 -26.16 -11.58 25.29
N SER A 630 -24.93 -12.02 25.59
CA SER A 630 -24.53 -12.43 26.95
C SER A 630 -24.53 -11.25 27.94
N ILE A 631 -24.07 -10.06 27.51
CA ILE A 631 -24.10 -8.84 28.34
C ILE A 631 -25.55 -8.40 28.56
N GLU A 632 -26.39 -8.50 27.54
CA GLU A 632 -27.79 -8.12 27.60
C GLU A 632 -28.56 -9.04 28.56
N GLU A 633 -28.37 -10.36 28.47
CA GLU A 633 -28.95 -11.34 29.38
C GLU A 633 -28.54 -11.07 30.85
N LEU A 634 -27.25 -10.80 31.09
CA LEU A 634 -26.76 -10.40 32.42
C LEU A 634 -27.46 -9.13 32.91
N CYS A 635 -27.60 -8.12 32.04
CA CYS A 635 -28.23 -6.86 32.41
C CYS A 635 -29.73 -7.01 32.63
N GLN A 636 -30.44 -7.84 31.87
CA GLN A 636 -31.87 -8.09 32.03
C GLN A 636 -32.21 -8.72 33.39
N SER A 637 -31.23 -9.31 34.10
CA SER A 637 -31.41 -9.83 35.46
C SER A 637 -31.71 -8.75 36.52
N PHE A 638 -31.38 -7.48 36.28
CA PHE A 638 -31.67 -6.41 37.24
C PHE A 638 -33.12 -5.95 37.15
N GLN A 639 -33.84 -5.85 38.27
CA GLN A 639 -35.25 -5.42 38.26
C GLN A 639 -35.48 -3.94 37.89
N CYS A 640 -34.43 -3.11 37.88
CA CYS A 640 -34.53 -1.69 37.60
C CYS A 640 -33.97 -1.38 36.20
N GLU A 641 -34.83 -1.00 35.25
CA GLU A 641 -34.44 -0.69 33.86
C GLU A 641 -33.35 0.39 33.76
N ARG A 642 -33.34 1.38 34.66
CA ARG A 642 -32.24 2.37 34.73
C ARG A 642 -30.92 1.72 35.15
N LEU A 643 -30.97 0.79 36.09
CA LEU A 643 -29.79 0.05 36.53
C LEU A 643 -29.31 -0.91 35.44
N GLN A 644 -30.22 -1.60 34.75
CA GLN A 644 -29.91 -2.42 33.56
C GLN A 644 -29.13 -1.59 32.53
N PHE A 645 -29.65 -0.41 32.17
CA PHE A 645 -29.03 0.48 31.20
C PHE A 645 -27.64 0.98 31.65
N LEU A 646 -27.48 1.34 32.93
CA LEU A 646 -26.20 1.76 33.49
C LEU A 646 -25.15 0.64 33.44
N HIS A 647 -25.52 -0.59 33.77
CA HIS A 647 -24.64 -1.75 33.64
C HIS A 647 -24.27 -2.00 32.19
N TYR A 648 -25.26 -2.06 31.30
CA TYR A 648 -25.05 -2.30 29.86
C TYR A 648 -24.09 -1.26 29.25
N ALA A 649 -24.33 0.04 29.48
CA ALA A 649 -23.47 1.11 28.99
C ALA A 649 -22.04 1.01 29.54
N THR A 650 -21.89 0.62 30.81
CA THR A 650 -20.56 0.50 31.45
C THR A 650 -19.80 -0.70 30.90
N TYR A 651 -20.44 -1.88 30.78
CA TYR A 651 -19.85 -3.07 30.17
C TYR A 651 -19.37 -2.80 28.74
N ARG A 652 -20.22 -2.16 27.95
CA ARG A 652 -19.94 -1.78 26.58
C ARG A 652 -18.69 -0.89 26.45
N ARG A 653 -18.60 0.16 27.26
CA ARG A 653 -17.45 1.07 27.26
C ARG A 653 -16.16 0.42 27.74
N LEU A 654 -16.23 -0.53 28.67
CA LEU A 654 -15.05 -1.33 29.08
C LEU A 654 -14.54 -2.21 27.93
N VAL A 655 -15.44 -2.91 27.24
CA VAL A 655 -15.07 -3.75 26.09
C VAL A 655 -14.44 -2.89 24.98
N LEU A 656 -14.99 -1.71 24.70
CA LEU A 656 -14.39 -0.76 23.76
C LEU A 656 -13.00 -0.32 24.20
N ALA A 657 -12.83 0.08 25.47
CA ALA A 657 -11.55 0.53 26.00
C ALA A 657 -10.45 -0.52 25.87
N PHE A 658 -10.76 -1.81 26.10
CA PHE A 658 -9.80 -2.90 25.88
C PHE A 658 -9.38 -2.99 24.41
N LYS A 659 -10.34 -2.88 23.48
CA LYS A 659 -10.03 -2.91 22.04
C LYS A 659 -9.19 -1.72 21.61
N MET A 660 -9.51 -0.53 22.12
CA MET A 660 -8.71 0.68 21.89
C MET A 660 -7.29 0.53 22.39
N LYS A 661 -7.10 -0.03 23.59
CA LYS A 661 -5.76 -0.32 24.13
C LYS A 661 -4.97 -1.25 23.22
N ILE A 662 -5.59 -2.36 22.78
CA ILE A 662 -4.98 -3.31 21.84
C ILE A 662 -4.64 -2.63 20.51
N ILE A 663 -5.47 -1.70 20.03
CA ILE A 663 -5.20 -1.01 18.76
C ILE A 663 -4.12 0.06 18.92
N GLN A 664 -4.16 0.88 19.98
CA GLN A 664 -3.18 1.93 20.23
C GLN A 664 -1.77 1.37 20.46
N GLU A 665 -1.64 0.27 21.21
CA GLU A 665 -0.34 -0.37 21.42
C GLU A 665 0.23 -1.03 20.15
N TYR A 666 -0.59 -1.23 19.10
CA TYR A 666 -0.18 -1.92 17.85
C TYR A 666 -0.34 -1.10 16.56
N GLY A 667 -0.91 0.10 16.63
CA GLY A 667 -1.22 0.98 15.49
C GLY A 667 0.00 1.63 14.84
N ASP A 668 1.13 1.72 15.55
CA ASP A 668 2.37 2.38 15.09
C ASP A 668 3.34 1.48 14.31
N ILE A 669 2.99 0.23 14.06
CA ILE A 669 3.92 -0.71 13.44
C ILE A 669 3.75 -0.67 11.92
N GLN A 670 4.76 -0.12 11.24
CA GLN A 670 4.96 -0.28 9.80
C GLN A 670 4.82 -1.75 9.40
N LEU A 671 3.98 -2.01 8.40
CA LEU A 671 3.80 -3.32 7.81
C LEU A 671 5.17 -3.85 7.35
N LEU A 672 5.64 -4.94 7.94
CA LEU A 672 6.62 -5.77 7.25
C LEU A 672 5.96 -6.27 5.96
N PRO A 673 6.64 -6.21 4.80
CA PRO A 673 6.08 -6.70 3.55
C PRO A 673 5.57 -8.14 3.71
N GLU A 674 4.44 -8.47 3.07
CA GLU A 674 3.77 -9.80 3.07
C GLU A 674 4.67 -10.99 2.64
N THR A 675 5.97 -10.79 2.43
CA THR A 675 6.93 -11.78 1.93
C THR A 675 7.59 -12.64 3.00
N THR A 676 7.31 -12.45 4.29
CA THR A 676 7.89 -13.28 5.37
C THR A 676 6.84 -14.20 5.99
N ILE A 677 6.35 -15.15 5.19
CA ILE A 677 5.62 -16.31 5.71
C ILE A 677 6.68 -17.28 6.26
N LEU A 678 6.94 -17.21 7.57
CA LEU A 678 7.54 -18.33 8.30
C LEU A 678 6.38 -19.22 8.78
N ASP A 679 6.35 -20.48 8.35
CA ASP A 679 5.30 -21.44 8.73
C ASP A 679 5.14 -21.54 10.25
N ALA A 680 3.90 -21.75 10.72
CA ALA A 680 3.55 -21.86 12.14
C ALA A 680 4.37 -22.92 12.92
N ALA A 681 4.86 -23.96 12.23
CA ALA A 681 5.71 -24.99 12.81
C ALA A 681 7.15 -24.54 13.16
N HIS A 682 7.58 -23.35 12.71
CA HIS A 682 8.94 -22.85 12.96
C HIS A 682 9.08 -22.12 14.33
N PHE A 683 7.96 -21.77 14.97
CA PHE A 683 7.95 -21.07 16.25
C PHE A 683 7.81 -22.05 17.41
N ARG A 684 8.60 -21.88 18.48
CA ARG A 684 8.52 -22.70 19.71
C ARG A 684 8.44 -21.80 20.96
N GLU A 685 7.49 -22.11 21.85
CA GLU A 685 7.27 -21.39 23.12
C GLU A 685 8.32 -21.72 24.17
N SER A 686 8.86 -22.94 24.12
CA SER A 686 9.97 -23.41 24.95
C SER A 686 11.33 -23.16 24.29
N CYS A 687 12.39 -23.20 25.11
CA CYS A 687 13.75 -23.12 24.63
C CYS A 687 14.00 -24.19 23.55
N GLY A 688 14.23 -23.79 22.31
CA GLY A 688 14.42 -24.73 21.20
C GLY A 688 15.61 -25.67 21.39
N GLY A 689 16.57 -25.31 22.24
CA GLY A 689 17.71 -26.16 22.56
C GLY A 689 17.49 -27.18 23.67
N CYS A 690 16.75 -26.86 24.73
CA CYS A 690 16.60 -27.74 25.90
C CYS A 690 15.15 -28.06 26.28
N GLY A 691 14.17 -27.52 25.55
CA GLY A 691 12.75 -27.69 25.84
C GLY A 691 12.25 -26.98 27.10
N TRP A 692 13.08 -26.14 27.74
CA TRP A 692 12.67 -25.44 28.96
C TRP A 692 11.57 -24.42 28.69
N GLU A 693 10.49 -24.52 29.44
CA GLU A 693 9.32 -23.62 29.42
C GLU A 693 9.46 -22.56 30.51
N GLU A 694 9.19 -21.30 30.16
CA GLU A 694 9.42 -20.14 31.03
C GLU A 694 8.36 -20.08 32.13
N ASN A 695 8.75 -20.36 33.39
CA ASN A 695 7.87 -20.35 34.57
C ASN A 695 8.13 -19.16 35.52
N GLY A 696 8.75 -18.07 35.05
CA GLY A 696 9.13 -16.92 35.87
C GLY A 696 9.49 -15.66 35.06
N PRO A 697 9.93 -14.56 35.70
CA PRO A 697 10.13 -13.25 35.05
C PRO A 697 11.37 -13.12 34.15
N GLU A 698 12.12 -14.21 33.92
CA GLU A 698 13.34 -14.20 33.09
C GLU A 698 13.02 -14.59 31.63
N ARG A 699 13.00 -13.57 30.77
CA ARG A 699 12.73 -13.68 29.32
C ARG A 699 13.76 -14.57 28.61
N LEU A 700 13.27 -15.53 27.83
CA LEU A 700 14.09 -16.29 26.88
C LEU A 700 14.69 -15.39 25.78
N TYR A 701 15.94 -15.64 25.42
CA TYR A 701 16.63 -14.95 24.32
C TYR A 701 16.10 -15.42 22.96
N LEU A 702 15.83 -14.48 22.06
CA LEU A 702 15.37 -14.80 20.70
C LEU A 702 16.54 -15.04 19.75
N CYS A 703 16.31 -15.92 18.76
CA CYS A 703 17.21 -16.05 17.63
C CYS A 703 17.31 -14.73 16.85
N GLY A 704 18.46 -14.06 16.85
CA GLY A 704 18.63 -12.79 16.13
C GLY A 704 18.48 -12.83 14.61
N GLY A 705 18.27 -14.02 14.01
CA GLY A 705 18.03 -14.21 12.57
C GLY A 705 16.54 -14.22 12.21
N CYS A 706 15.82 -15.27 12.59
CA CYS A 706 14.39 -15.42 12.29
C CYS A 706 13.46 -14.82 13.34
N LEU A 707 13.99 -14.45 14.51
CA LEU A 707 13.22 -14.02 15.69
C LEU A 707 12.13 -15.02 16.16
N GLY A 708 12.09 -16.22 15.59
CA GLY A 708 11.01 -17.19 15.79
C GLY A 708 11.28 -18.31 16.79
N VAL A 709 12.55 -18.58 17.13
CA VAL A 709 12.91 -19.60 18.13
C VAL A 709 13.58 -18.97 19.35
N ARG A 710 13.17 -19.44 20.54
CA ARG A 710 13.59 -18.94 21.86
C ARG A 710 14.66 -19.83 22.48
N TYR A 711 15.51 -19.25 23.34
CA TYR A 711 16.61 -19.94 24.00
C TYR A 711 16.85 -19.43 25.42
N CYS A 712 17.02 -20.33 26.39
CA CYS A 712 17.35 -19.93 27.76
C CYS A 712 18.81 -19.49 27.91
N SER A 713 19.65 -19.79 26.91
CA SER A 713 21.05 -19.39 26.88
C SER A 713 21.61 -19.41 25.46
N SER A 714 22.69 -18.66 25.24
CA SER A 714 23.47 -18.74 24.01
C SER A 714 24.03 -20.14 23.72
N LEU A 715 24.18 -20.98 24.75
CA LEU A 715 24.58 -22.39 24.63
C LEU A 715 23.46 -23.24 24.01
N CYS A 716 22.24 -23.11 24.51
CA CYS A 716 21.07 -23.78 23.92
C CYS A 716 20.79 -23.29 22.49
N GLN A 717 21.05 -22.02 22.21
CA GLN A 717 20.99 -21.48 20.85
C GLN A 717 22.00 -22.16 19.94
N ARG A 718 23.29 -22.22 20.30
CA ARG A 718 24.32 -22.86 19.46
C ARG A 718 24.01 -24.33 19.20
N ARG A 719 23.58 -25.08 20.22
CA ARG A 719 23.24 -26.50 20.10
C ARG A 719 22.08 -26.71 19.12
N HIS A 720 20.94 -26.05 19.36
CA HIS A 720 19.78 -26.17 18.47
C HIS A 720 20.08 -25.65 17.06
N TRP A 721 20.92 -24.61 16.95
CA TRP A 721 21.35 -24.06 15.68
C TRP A 721 22.09 -25.10 14.83
N GLU A 722 23.03 -25.84 15.41
CA GLU A 722 23.79 -26.87 14.70
C GLU A 722 22.95 -28.10 14.34
N GLU A 723 22.02 -28.48 15.21
CA GLU A 723 21.25 -29.73 15.09
C GLU A 723 20.05 -29.61 14.12
N GLU A 724 19.25 -28.55 14.24
CA GLU A 724 17.93 -28.48 13.56
C GLU A 724 17.62 -27.07 13.03
N HIS A 725 17.79 -26.04 13.86
CA HIS A 725 17.22 -24.71 13.61
C HIS A 725 17.86 -23.98 12.42
N ARG A 726 19.16 -24.19 12.14
CA ARG A 726 19.87 -23.50 11.05
C ARG A 726 19.18 -23.69 9.71
N ARG A 727 18.75 -24.91 9.37
CA ARG A 727 18.15 -25.23 8.06
C ARG A 727 16.84 -24.49 7.82
N VAL A 728 16.06 -24.31 8.87
CA VAL A 728 14.75 -23.65 8.80
C VAL A 728 14.89 -22.13 8.91
N CYS A 729 15.78 -21.65 9.79
CA CYS A 729 16.09 -20.22 9.95
C CYS A 729 16.72 -19.59 8.68
N THR A 730 17.43 -20.39 7.87
CA THR A 730 18.04 -19.93 6.60
C THR A 730 17.23 -20.30 5.35
N GLY A 731 16.04 -20.90 5.49
CA GLY A 731 15.13 -21.18 4.37
C GLY A 731 15.58 -22.30 3.40
N GLU A 732 16.27 -23.34 3.88
CA GLU A 732 16.74 -24.46 3.03
C GLU A 732 15.69 -25.58 2.80
N TYR A 733 14.42 -25.40 3.20
CA TYR A 733 13.36 -26.37 2.95
C TYR A 733 12.84 -26.26 1.50
N SER A 734 13.29 -27.17 0.63
CA SER A 734 12.70 -27.41 -0.70
C SER A 734 12.03 -28.78 -0.74
N ASP A 735 10.72 -28.79 -0.98
CA ASP A 735 9.86 -29.87 -1.47
C ASP A 735 10.36 -31.32 -1.31
N LYS A 736 9.99 -31.97 -0.20
CA LYS A 736 9.72 -33.42 -0.14
C LYS A 736 8.72 -33.75 0.99
N ILE A 737 7.43 -33.51 0.75
CA ILE A 737 6.38 -34.34 1.36
C ILE A 737 5.60 -34.95 0.20
N LYS A 738 5.70 -36.29 0.11
CA LYS A 738 4.86 -37.11 -0.74
C LYS A 738 3.42 -36.91 -0.28
N VAL A 739 2.55 -36.52 -1.20
CA VAL A 739 1.11 -36.74 -1.07
C VAL A 739 0.93 -38.25 -0.95
N THR A 740 0.61 -38.73 0.25
CA THR A 740 -0.03 -40.04 0.42
C THR A 740 -1.52 -39.79 0.52
N GLU A 741 -2.20 -40.14 -0.57
CA GLU A 741 -3.64 -40.35 -0.65
C GLU A 741 -4.08 -41.40 0.39
N ALA A 742 -5.12 -41.07 1.15
CA ALA A 742 -6.06 -42.00 1.79
C ALA A 742 -7.38 -41.23 1.90
N VAL A 743 -8.17 -41.21 0.82
CA VAL A 743 -9.30 -42.12 0.56
C VAL A 743 -10.44 -41.91 1.54
N VAL A 744 -11.52 -41.40 0.94
CA VAL A 744 -12.92 -41.35 1.36
C VAL A 744 -13.42 -42.70 1.84
N GLU A 745 -14.13 -42.71 2.97
CA GLU A 745 -15.27 -43.60 3.29
C GLU A 745 -15.97 -42.93 4.48
N VAL A 746 -16.97 -42.07 4.27
CA VAL A 746 -18.41 -42.40 4.31
C VAL A 746 -18.73 -43.60 5.20
N ASN A 747 -19.12 -43.31 6.44
CA ASN A 747 -20.36 -43.78 7.04
C ASN A 747 -20.87 -42.72 8.02
#